data_AF-A0A8S1ZWZ3-F1
#
_entry.id   AF-A0A8S1ZWZ3-F1
#
_cell.length_a   1.000
_cell.length_b   1.000
_cell.length_c   1.000
_cell.angle_alpha   90.00
_cell.angle_beta   90.00
_cell.angle_gamma   90.00
#
_symmetry.space_group_name_H-M   'P 1'
#
loop_
_entity.id
_entity.type
_entity.pdbx_description
1 polymer ?
#
loop_
_entity_poly.entity_id
_entity_poly.type
_entity_poly.pdbx_seq_one_letter_code
_entity_poly.pdbx_strand_id
1 'polypeptide(L)'
;MDSNPTGLAVVIFMLLSIQIFCPAGVAGDITGVCYGRNGNNLPTPADTVALYKTNNIDAIRMYEPFADMLEALRGSGLSVAFGPRNEEIQSLAQDPAAATNFVATWIMPYQNDVAIKWITIGNEVFPGDIAPFVAAAIRNVNAALTNFGVTGISVTTVLAMNALTNSYPPSAATFLPDLTEIMTEISSILSETNSPLMTNIYPYFAYASDPYHISLDYASFKSDTPVVIDGDLKYNNMFEAMVDGFNAALEKINAGNVVVMVAESGWPTEGNPPYTSVDNAKAYNLGIRTCGGSERKRTPRRPETPVDVFLFAMFRENQKDGPVEQSFGIFAPDMTPVYDLFSRLTAAGNMNPFVGVCDGRNGDNLPPPAQIVSLYKKINVAGIRLYEPVPDLIVSLQGTGLLVAIGPRNEEIKTLAEHYEFALNWVKTFIAPYKNVAFSWITVGNEVIEGEIGRYVPQAMKNIKAALTEIGNSKTHVTTVISTASLANSYPPSAGVFKPTITELITEIVSILSSTDSPLMVNVYPYFAYASDPSHVTLEYATFRSTSPVVTDGKYQYTNIFDASLDAFNAALEKINHGSVKVYVAETGWPTRGNVPYTSVENARAYNQGLLKKLTTGNKGTPRRPNVPVMTFFFEMFNEDLKEGDVEKSFGFFNPDMAPVYDMWNINVSSYNKEGYSWVIWTISELSLPAGDLLRLTPVRFAKGLRSSSFGREIYLRFSIRFPFKRDLRFLVDRMGKIKKANQRGHIATPYPSPCCKKEWAGSTCPVCLESPHNAVLLLCSSYHKGCRPYMCATSSRFANCLDQYRKSYSNENSGQPELLCPLCRGQVKGWTVVKDARMHFNSKRRTCMQDNCSFLGNFRKLKKHMKEKHPHACPRAIDPALETKWKRLERERDRRDVISTIMSSTPGAVVLGDYVIEPHNRAVYDEEDEEEDYSSDDSLSNGILDLESSWQGQSHHIRFLDMESSDFASSSSSPASPSRSLHRLLFPRNQRGGNRGAV
;
A
#
# COMPACT_ATOMS: atom_id res chain seq x y z
N MET A 1 -58.30 -27.03 6.07
CA MET A 1 -58.37 -27.37 4.64
C MET A 1 -58.11 -26.08 3.88
N ASP A 2 -56.96 -25.78 3.26
CA ASP A 2 -55.74 -26.53 2.98
C ASP A 2 -54.56 -25.55 3.05
N SER A 3 -53.61 -25.80 3.96
CA SER A 3 -52.36 -25.05 4.07
C SER A 3 -51.36 -25.62 3.08
N ASN A 4 -51.09 -24.90 1.99
CA ASN A 4 -50.16 -25.32 0.94
C ASN A 4 -48.70 -25.29 1.47
N PRO A 5 -48.01 -26.43 1.63
CA PRO A 5 -46.72 -26.52 2.33
C PRO A 5 -45.51 -26.14 1.45
N THR A 6 -45.73 -25.62 0.24
CA THR A 6 -44.69 -25.47 -0.78
C THR A 6 -43.93 -24.14 -0.74
N GLY A 7 -44.53 -23.07 -0.20
CA GLY A 7 -43.89 -21.74 -0.17
C GLY A 7 -42.78 -21.60 0.88
N LEU A 8 -42.99 -22.17 2.08
CA LEU A 8 -42.00 -22.13 3.16
C LEU A 8 -40.82 -23.06 2.88
N ALA A 9 -41.09 -24.20 2.24
CA ALA A 9 -40.07 -25.15 1.82
C ALA A 9 -39.13 -24.57 0.75
N VAL A 10 -39.63 -23.75 -0.18
CA VAL A 10 -38.80 -23.13 -1.25
C VAL A 10 -37.90 -22.01 -0.71
N VAL A 11 -38.36 -21.24 0.28
CA VAL A 11 -37.53 -20.21 0.93
C VAL A 11 -36.46 -20.84 1.83
N ILE A 12 -36.81 -21.92 2.54
CA ILE A 12 -35.83 -22.72 3.29
C ILE A 12 -34.84 -23.42 2.36
N PHE A 13 -35.27 -23.94 1.19
CA PHE A 13 -34.37 -24.50 0.17
C PHE A 13 -33.48 -23.45 -0.49
N MET A 14 -33.96 -22.21 -0.71
CA MET A 14 -33.14 -21.11 -1.24
C MET A 14 -32.14 -20.57 -0.22
N LEU A 15 -32.47 -20.58 1.07
CA LEU A 15 -31.54 -20.20 2.15
C LEU A 15 -30.53 -21.32 2.47
N LEU A 16 -30.91 -22.60 2.32
CA LEU A 16 -29.99 -23.75 2.42
C LEU A 16 -29.09 -23.91 1.19
N SER A 17 -29.51 -23.49 -0.01
CA SER A 17 -28.69 -23.58 -1.23
C SER A 17 -27.67 -22.45 -1.41
N ILE A 18 -27.75 -21.38 -0.61
CA ILE A 18 -26.70 -20.33 -0.56
C ILE A 18 -25.53 -20.73 0.36
N GLN A 19 -25.64 -21.82 1.13
CA GLN A 19 -24.52 -22.40 1.91
C GLN A 19 -23.78 -23.55 1.18
N ILE A 20 -24.18 -23.89 -0.04
CA ILE A 20 -23.51 -24.94 -0.82
C ILE A 20 -22.74 -24.24 -1.94
N PHE A 21 -21.43 -24.07 -1.75
CA PHE A 21 -20.34 -23.80 -2.72
C PHE A 21 -19.22 -22.91 -2.13
N CYS A 22 -18.82 -23.16 -0.89
CA CYS A 22 -17.41 -23.04 -0.45
C CYS A 22 -17.30 -23.68 0.94
N PRO A 23 -16.47 -24.73 1.12
CA PRO A 23 -16.17 -25.23 2.44
C PRO A 23 -15.61 -24.12 3.34
N ALA A 24 -15.97 -24.12 4.62
CA ALA A 24 -15.37 -23.22 5.58
C ALA A 24 -13.88 -23.57 5.71
N GLY A 25 -13.01 -22.69 5.21
CA GLY A 25 -11.56 -22.87 5.27
C GLY A 25 -10.88 -23.31 3.97
N VAL A 26 -11.59 -23.35 2.83
CA VAL A 26 -10.97 -23.45 1.50
C VAL A 26 -11.25 -22.15 0.76
N ALA A 27 -10.29 -21.22 0.75
CA ALA A 27 -10.48 -19.91 0.15
C ALA A 27 -10.24 -19.93 -1.37
N GLY A 28 -9.60 -20.99 -1.88
CA GLY A 28 -9.28 -21.15 -3.29
C GLY A 28 -8.26 -20.15 -3.83
N ASP A 29 -7.46 -19.57 -2.93
CA ASP A 29 -6.43 -18.56 -3.18
C ASP A 29 -5.20 -18.72 -2.26
N ILE A 30 -5.14 -19.73 -1.37
CA ILE A 30 -4.06 -19.82 -0.36
C ILE A 30 -2.84 -20.55 -0.93
N THR A 31 -1.69 -19.87 -0.90
CA THR A 31 -0.37 -20.51 -0.98
C THR A 31 0.31 -20.31 0.37
N GLY A 32 0.21 -21.32 1.22
CA GLY A 32 0.87 -21.32 2.52
C GLY A 32 2.29 -21.88 2.45
N VAL A 33 3.07 -21.66 3.50
CA VAL A 33 4.40 -22.28 3.66
C VAL A 33 4.53 -22.87 5.06
N CYS A 34 5.04 -24.08 5.17
CA CYS A 34 5.29 -24.77 6.43
C CYS A 34 6.50 -24.15 7.15
N TYR A 35 6.33 -23.85 8.43
CA TYR A 35 7.37 -23.35 9.32
C TYR A 35 7.85 -24.47 10.23
N GLY A 36 8.94 -25.13 9.82
CA GLY A 36 9.68 -26.08 10.64
C GLY A 36 10.71 -25.38 11.52
N ARG A 37 10.95 -25.93 12.73
CA ARG A 37 11.89 -25.40 13.72
C ARG A 37 13.04 -26.36 14.05
N ASN A 38 13.24 -27.41 13.26
CA ASN A 38 14.33 -28.37 13.48
C ASN A 38 15.66 -27.82 12.94
N GLY A 39 16.08 -26.68 13.46
CA GLY A 39 17.36 -26.07 13.15
C GLY A 39 17.87 -25.17 14.27
N ASN A 40 19.19 -25.20 14.50
CA ASN A 40 19.84 -24.42 15.57
C ASN A 40 20.35 -23.05 15.10
N ASN A 41 20.06 -22.67 13.86
CA ASN A 41 20.53 -21.45 13.19
C ASN A 41 19.40 -20.64 12.54
N LEU A 42 18.14 -20.93 12.89
CA LEU A 42 16.96 -20.32 12.28
C LEU A 42 16.74 -18.86 12.77
N PRO A 43 16.10 -18.00 11.96
CA PRO A 43 15.75 -16.64 12.35
C PRO A 43 14.78 -16.57 13.54
N THR A 44 14.63 -15.37 14.10
CA THR A 44 13.62 -15.14 15.13
C THR A 44 12.21 -15.29 14.58
N PRO A 45 11.20 -15.61 15.42
CA PRO A 45 9.80 -15.61 15.01
C PRO A 45 9.34 -14.30 14.35
N ALA A 46 9.77 -13.14 14.88
CA ALA A 46 9.41 -11.83 14.33
C ALA A 46 9.99 -11.61 12.93
N ASP A 47 11.26 -11.94 12.71
CA ASP A 47 11.90 -11.86 11.40
C ASP A 47 11.26 -12.83 10.41
N THR A 48 10.88 -14.02 10.88
CA THR A 48 10.16 -15.01 10.08
C THR A 48 8.81 -14.46 9.63
N VAL A 49 7.99 -13.92 10.54
CA VAL A 49 6.69 -13.30 10.18
C VAL A 49 6.89 -12.15 9.19
N ALA A 50 7.93 -11.33 9.37
CA ALA A 50 8.27 -10.26 8.43
C ALA A 50 8.65 -10.82 7.04
N LEU A 51 9.37 -11.95 7.00
CA LEU A 51 9.73 -12.63 5.76
C LEU A 51 8.50 -13.20 5.04
N TYR A 52 7.55 -13.82 5.76
CA TYR A 52 6.27 -14.25 5.20
C TYR A 52 5.52 -13.08 4.54
N LYS A 53 5.42 -11.94 5.24
CA LYS A 53 4.76 -10.73 4.72
C LYS A 53 5.47 -10.15 3.50
N THR A 54 6.80 -10.07 3.53
CA THR A 54 7.61 -9.51 2.43
C THR A 54 7.49 -10.34 1.15
N ASN A 55 7.22 -11.64 1.28
CA ASN A 55 7.06 -12.57 0.17
C ASN A 55 5.60 -12.85 -0.21
N ASN A 56 4.63 -12.08 0.33
CA ASN A 56 3.20 -12.25 0.06
C ASN A 56 2.72 -13.70 0.28
N ILE A 57 3.19 -14.34 1.34
CA ILE A 57 2.71 -15.66 1.75
C ILE A 57 1.50 -15.45 2.66
N ASP A 58 0.38 -16.09 2.34
CA ASP A 58 -0.92 -15.83 3.00
C ASP A 58 -1.16 -16.70 4.24
N ALA A 59 -0.47 -17.83 4.33
CA ALA A 59 -0.70 -18.81 5.38
C ALA A 59 0.58 -19.46 5.89
N ILE A 60 0.58 -19.80 7.17
CA ILE A 60 1.65 -20.51 7.86
C ILE A 60 1.10 -21.77 8.50
N ARG A 61 1.81 -22.88 8.31
CA ARG A 61 1.56 -24.15 9.02
C ARG A 61 2.70 -24.42 9.99
N MET A 62 2.36 -24.66 11.25
CA MET A 62 3.28 -25.07 12.31
C MET A 62 2.93 -26.50 12.75
N TYR A 63 3.92 -27.23 13.24
CA TYR A 63 3.77 -28.64 13.63
C TYR A 63 3.29 -28.83 15.08
N GLU A 64 3.40 -27.77 15.86
CA GLU A 64 2.95 -27.67 17.25
C GLU A 64 2.73 -26.18 17.59
N PRO A 65 1.99 -25.85 18.66
CA PRO A 65 1.86 -24.47 19.09
C PRO A 65 3.16 -23.97 19.76
N PHE A 66 3.71 -22.88 19.23
CA PHE A 66 4.85 -22.19 19.84
C PHE A 66 4.40 -20.81 20.36
N ALA A 67 4.55 -20.57 21.66
CA ALA A 67 4.12 -19.31 22.28
C ALA A 67 4.83 -18.09 21.67
N ASP A 68 6.14 -18.16 21.45
CA ASP A 68 6.94 -17.10 20.82
C ASP A 68 6.49 -16.79 19.39
N MET A 69 6.11 -17.81 18.62
CA MET A 69 5.59 -17.63 17.26
C MET A 69 4.16 -17.09 17.23
N LEU A 70 3.28 -17.56 18.11
CA LEU A 70 1.91 -17.03 18.23
C LEU A 70 1.90 -15.56 18.66
N GLU A 71 2.80 -15.17 19.56
CA GLU A 71 3.01 -13.77 19.92
C GLU A 71 3.50 -12.94 18.73
N ALA A 72 4.46 -13.45 17.95
CA ALA A 72 4.93 -12.78 16.73
C ALA A 72 3.84 -12.68 15.63
N LEU A 73 2.85 -13.59 15.63
CA LEU A 73 1.76 -13.63 14.66
C LEU A 73 0.62 -12.65 14.98
N ARG A 74 0.58 -12.03 16.16
CA ARG A 74 -0.47 -11.06 16.52
C ARG A 74 -0.51 -9.89 15.52
N GLY A 75 -1.70 -9.61 15.00
CA GLY A 75 -1.92 -8.57 13.99
C GLY A 75 -1.20 -8.83 12.65
N SER A 76 -0.70 -10.05 12.41
CA SER A 76 0.01 -10.37 11.18
C SER A 76 -0.91 -10.47 9.96
N GLY A 77 -2.16 -10.90 10.17
CA GLY A 77 -3.11 -11.21 9.10
C GLY A 77 -2.86 -12.56 8.40
N LEU A 78 -1.80 -13.31 8.79
CA LEU A 78 -1.52 -14.63 8.25
C LEU A 78 -2.55 -15.65 8.73
N SER A 79 -3.04 -16.49 7.83
CA SER A 79 -3.86 -17.65 8.21
C SER A 79 -2.99 -18.72 8.83
N VAL A 80 -3.36 -19.22 10.01
CA VAL A 80 -2.52 -20.11 10.80
C VAL A 80 -3.14 -21.52 10.89
N ALA A 81 -2.33 -22.54 10.58
CA ALA A 81 -2.61 -23.94 10.86
C ALA A 81 -1.61 -24.47 11.91
N PHE A 82 -2.08 -25.10 12.98
CA PHE A 82 -1.25 -25.88 13.90
C PHE A 82 -2.08 -26.91 14.66
N GLY A 83 -1.43 -27.90 15.25
CA GLY A 83 -2.09 -28.94 16.02
C GLY A 83 -1.38 -29.25 17.33
N PRO A 84 -2.00 -30.05 18.21
CA PRO A 84 -1.27 -30.66 19.32
C PRO A 84 -0.18 -31.60 18.79
N ARG A 85 0.79 -31.95 19.62
CA ARG A 85 1.77 -32.97 19.27
C ARG A 85 1.11 -34.35 19.17
N ASN A 86 1.71 -35.25 18.40
CA ASN A 86 1.13 -36.58 18.16
C ASN A 86 0.92 -37.36 19.48
N GLU A 87 1.84 -37.23 20.44
CA GLU A 87 1.77 -37.84 21.77
C GLU A 87 0.61 -37.35 22.65
N GLU A 88 0.02 -36.18 22.36
CA GLU A 88 -1.10 -35.61 23.13
C GLU A 88 -2.47 -36.11 22.62
N ILE A 89 -2.54 -36.69 21.42
CA ILE A 89 -3.80 -37.04 20.74
C ILE A 89 -4.60 -38.07 21.53
N GLN A 90 -3.94 -39.07 22.12
CA GLN A 90 -4.63 -40.08 22.93
C GLN A 90 -5.29 -39.45 24.16
N SER A 91 -4.62 -38.52 24.83
CA SER A 91 -5.18 -37.79 25.97
C SER A 91 -6.36 -36.91 25.55
N LEU A 92 -6.23 -36.19 24.43
CA LEU A 92 -7.31 -35.37 23.85
C LEU A 92 -8.54 -36.19 23.48
N ALA A 93 -8.36 -37.44 23.06
CA ALA A 93 -9.43 -38.36 22.71
C ALA A 93 -10.15 -38.92 23.95
N GLN A 94 -9.40 -39.26 25.00
CA GLN A 94 -9.92 -39.95 26.18
C GLN A 94 -10.48 -38.98 27.24
N ASP A 95 -9.98 -37.75 27.30
CA ASP A 95 -10.38 -36.75 28.29
C ASP A 95 -10.83 -35.43 27.63
N PRO A 96 -12.15 -35.13 27.62
CA PRO A 96 -12.67 -33.85 27.12
C PRO A 96 -12.09 -32.61 27.85
N ALA A 97 -11.64 -32.76 29.10
CA ALA A 97 -10.98 -31.67 29.82
C ALA A 97 -9.61 -31.33 29.21
N ALA A 98 -8.88 -32.31 28.69
CA ALA A 98 -7.63 -32.08 27.96
C ALA A 98 -7.87 -31.24 26.69
N ALA A 99 -8.93 -31.54 25.93
CA ALA A 99 -9.30 -30.74 24.75
C ALA A 99 -9.74 -29.30 25.12
N THR A 100 -10.47 -29.17 26.23
CA THR A 100 -10.86 -27.86 26.78
C THR A 100 -9.62 -27.05 27.17
N ASN A 101 -8.65 -27.68 27.84
CA ASN A 101 -7.39 -27.04 28.23
C ASN A 101 -6.54 -26.65 27.02
N PHE A 102 -6.48 -27.49 25.98
CA PHE A 102 -5.78 -27.15 24.73
C PHE A 102 -6.37 -25.88 24.09
N VAL A 103 -7.69 -25.80 23.95
CA VAL A 103 -8.36 -24.62 23.37
C VAL A 103 -8.17 -23.38 24.26
N ALA A 104 -8.32 -23.53 25.57
CA ALA A 104 -8.14 -22.44 26.53
C ALA A 104 -6.70 -21.89 26.53
N THR A 105 -5.71 -22.75 26.30
CA THR A 105 -4.28 -22.37 26.34
C THR A 105 -3.81 -21.77 25.02
N TRP A 106 -4.16 -22.40 23.89
CA TRP A 106 -3.53 -22.10 22.60
C TRP A 106 -4.41 -21.33 21.63
N ILE A 107 -5.73 -21.29 21.85
CA ILE A 107 -6.67 -20.61 20.94
C ILE A 107 -7.19 -19.32 21.59
N MET A 108 -7.74 -19.43 22.80
CA MET A 108 -8.42 -18.31 23.47
C MET A 108 -7.57 -17.03 23.64
N PRO A 109 -6.28 -17.09 24.01
CA PRO A 109 -5.46 -15.89 24.18
C PRO A 109 -5.12 -15.17 22.87
N TYR A 110 -5.33 -15.81 21.72
CA TYR A 110 -4.89 -15.34 20.40
C TYR A 110 -6.03 -15.14 19.40
N GLN A 111 -7.25 -15.60 19.70
CA GLN A 111 -8.39 -15.65 18.77
C GLN A 111 -8.73 -14.31 18.09
N ASN A 112 -8.46 -13.17 18.74
CA ASN A 112 -8.77 -11.84 18.20
C ASN A 112 -7.64 -11.23 17.39
N ASP A 113 -6.39 -11.68 17.60
CA ASP A 113 -5.19 -11.07 17.04
C ASP A 113 -4.50 -11.96 16.01
N VAL A 114 -4.72 -13.28 16.08
CA VAL A 114 -4.12 -14.29 15.20
C VAL A 114 -5.23 -14.98 14.43
N ALA A 115 -5.13 -14.99 13.10
CA ALA A 115 -6.12 -15.63 12.24
C ALA A 115 -5.93 -17.15 12.19
N ILE A 116 -6.20 -17.84 13.29
CA ILE A 116 -6.19 -19.30 13.36
C ILE A 116 -7.34 -19.83 12.49
N LYS A 117 -7.01 -20.71 11.53
CA LYS A 117 -7.96 -21.24 10.54
C LYS A 117 -8.11 -22.75 10.61
N TRP A 118 -7.03 -23.46 10.93
CA TRP A 118 -7.06 -24.93 10.97
C TRP A 118 -6.38 -25.47 12.21
N ILE A 119 -7.01 -26.47 12.83
CA ILE A 119 -6.39 -27.29 13.89
C ILE A 119 -6.16 -28.69 13.35
N THR A 120 -4.90 -29.13 13.27
CA THR A 120 -4.52 -30.43 12.70
C THR A 120 -4.29 -31.48 13.79
N ILE A 121 -5.27 -32.38 14.00
CA ILE A 121 -5.17 -33.48 14.96
C ILE A 121 -4.43 -34.65 14.32
N GLY A 122 -3.11 -34.67 14.51
CA GLY A 122 -2.22 -35.68 13.96
C GLY A 122 -1.53 -35.25 12.68
N ASN A 123 -0.24 -35.60 12.59
CA ASN A 123 0.57 -35.47 11.39
C ASN A 123 1.13 -36.85 11.02
N GLU A 124 0.60 -37.43 9.92
CA GLU A 124 1.01 -38.73 9.37
C GLU A 124 0.90 -39.91 10.35
N VAL A 125 -0.06 -39.87 11.28
CA VAL A 125 -0.29 -40.95 12.26
C VAL A 125 -1.01 -42.19 11.68
N PHE A 126 -1.21 -42.21 10.36
CA PHE A 126 -1.97 -43.23 9.63
C PHE A 126 -1.08 -43.95 8.60
N PRO A 127 -1.01 -45.29 8.64
CA PRO A 127 -1.44 -46.17 9.73
C PRO A 127 -0.54 -46.06 10.96
N GLY A 128 -1.06 -46.41 12.14
CA GLY A 128 -0.30 -46.43 13.38
C GLY A 128 -1.17 -46.53 14.63
N ASP A 129 -0.53 -46.70 15.80
CA ASP A 129 -1.21 -46.91 17.09
C ASP A 129 -2.03 -45.70 17.55
N ILE A 130 -1.73 -44.51 17.02
CA ILE A 130 -2.42 -43.26 17.35
C ILE A 130 -3.70 -43.07 16.51
N ALA A 131 -3.79 -43.70 15.32
CA ALA A 131 -4.89 -43.52 14.37
C ALA A 131 -6.30 -43.71 14.99
N PRO A 132 -6.56 -44.71 15.85
CA PRO A 132 -7.88 -44.92 16.45
C PRO A 132 -8.35 -43.78 17.36
N PHE A 133 -7.44 -42.94 17.87
CA PHE A 133 -7.78 -41.84 18.79
C PHE A 133 -8.15 -40.54 18.07
N VAL A 134 -7.79 -40.39 16.80
CA VAL A 134 -7.92 -39.12 16.06
C VAL A 134 -9.39 -38.68 15.94
N ALA A 135 -10.31 -39.58 15.60
CA ALA A 135 -11.73 -39.22 15.44
C ALA A 135 -12.33 -38.66 16.74
N ALA A 136 -12.05 -39.30 17.87
CA ALA A 136 -12.50 -38.86 19.19
C ALA A 136 -11.86 -37.51 19.59
N ALA A 137 -10.55 -37.33 19.34
CA ALA A 137 -9.88 -36.06 19.60
C ALA A 137 -10.45 -34.90 18.76
N ILE A 138 -10.74 -35.12 17.47
CA ILE A 138 -11.41 -34.11 16.62
C ILE A 138 -12.75 -33.70 17.22
N ARG A 139 -13.58 -34.66 17.68
CA ARG A 139 -14.86 -34.35 18.33
C ARG A 139 -14.69 -33.54 19.60
N ASN A 140 -13.77 -33.94 20.47
CA ASN A 140 -13.55 -33.25 21.74
C ASN A 140 -13.04 -31.81 21.53
N VAL A 141 -12.16 -31.58 20.56
CA VAL A 141 -11.68 -30.23 20.23
C VAL A 141 -12.79 -29.38 19.60
N ASN A 142 -13.60 -29.94 18.69
CA ASN A 142 -14.77 -29.23 18.14
C ASN A 142 -15.79 -28.86 19.23
N ALA A 143 -16.05 -29.76 20.17
CA ALA A 143 -16.92 -29.50 21.31
C ALA A 143 -16.36 -28.39 22.21
N ALA A 144 -15.05 -28.41 22.49
CA ALA A 144 -14.38 -27.36 23.25
C ALA A 144 -14.48 -25.99 22.55
N LEU A 145 -14.19 -25.90 21.25
CA LEU A 145 -14.35 -24.66 20.48
C LEU A 145 -15.78 -24.12 20.55
N THR A 146 -16.77 -25.00 20.40
CA THR A 146 -18.19 -24.66 20.49
C THR A 146 -18.55 -24.12 21.87
N ASN A 147 -18.06 -24.77 22.94
CA ASN A 147 -18.30 -24.35 24.33
C ASN A 147 -17.69 -22.97 24.64
N PHE A 148 -16.54 -22.64 24.05
CA PHE A 148 -15.92 -21.33 24.17
C PHE A 148 -16.51 -20.27 23.22
N GLY A 149 -17.45 -20.64 22.35
CA GLY A 149 -18.06 -19.73 21.38
C GLY A 149 -17.13 -19.35 20.22
N VAL A 150 -16.09 -20.14 19.97
CA VAL A 150 -15.12 -19.90 18.88
C VAL A 150 -15.69 -20.49 17.59
N THR A 151 -15.83 -19.65 16.56
CA THR A 151 -16.36 -20.05 15.25
C THR A 151 -15.35 -19.79 14.14
N GLY A 152 -15.44 -20.53 13.03
CA GLY A 152 -14.63 -20.30 11.83
C GLY A 152 -13.22 -20.90 11.86
N ILE A 153 -12.96 -21.84 12.78
CA ILE A 153 -11.75 -22.68 12.82
C ILE A 153 -12.15 -24.10 12.41
N SER A 154 -11.48 -24.68 11.43
CA SER A 154 -11.72 -26.03 10.95
C SER A 154 -10.79 -27.02 11.64
N VAL A 155 -11.34 -27.97 12.40
CA VAL A 155 -10.57 -29.08 12.97
C VAL A 155 -10.47 -30.19 11.93
N THR A 156 -9.26 -30.65 11.64
CA THR A 156 -8.92 -31.63 10.60
C THR A 156 -7.79 -32.56 11.04
N THR A 157 -7.35 -33.46 10.17
CA THR A 157 -6.20 -34.36 10.35
C THR A 157 -5.36 -34.41 9.07
N VAL A 158 -4.10 -34.84 9.18
CA VAL A 158 -3.14 -34.85 8.07
C VAL A 158 -2.67 -36.28 7.76
N LEU A 159 -2.92 -36.74 6.54
CA LEU A 159 -2.54 -38.08 6.06
C LEU A 159 -1.35 -38.03 5.10
N ALA A 160 -0.54 -39.09 5.11
CA ALA A 160 0.46 -39.35 4.08
C ALA A 160 -0.07 -40.34 3.02
N MET A 161 0.65 -40.44 1.89
CA MET A 161 0.30 -41.34 0.78
C MET A 161 0.22 -42.82 1.17
N ASN A 162 0.91 -43.26 2.23
CA ASN A 162 0.88 -44.63 2.73
C ASN A 162 -0.45 -45.03 3.39
N ALA A 163 -1.38 -44.08 3.62
CA ALA A 163 -2.75 -44.38 4.03
C ALA A 163 -3.59 -44.98 2.90
N LEU A 164 -3.13 -44.88 1.65
CA LEU A 164 -3.79 -45.42 0.47
C LEU A 164 -3.12 -46.72 0.00
N THR A 165 -3.91 -47.56 -0.67
CA THR A 165 -3.46 -48.70 -1.46
C THR A 165 -4.06 -48.64 -2.86
N ASN A 166 -3.46 -49.36 -3.81
CA ASN A 166 -3.88 -49.39 -5.23
C ASN A 166 -3.96 -47.99 -5.87
N SER A 167 -3.01 -47.10 -5.58
CA SER A 167 -3.02 -45.70 -6.02
C SER A 167 -2.71 -45.48 -7.52
N TYR A 168 -2.58 -46.56 -8.30
CA TYR A 168 -2.40 -46.49 -9.75
C TYR A 168 -3.35 -47.45 -10.48
N PRO A 169 -4.18 -46.95 -11.42
CA PRO A 169 -4.40 -45.53 -11.72
C PRO A 169 -5.09 -44.81 -10.53
N PRO A 170 -5.11 -43.46 -10.47
CA PRO A 170 -5.65 -42.72 -9.33
C PRO A 170 -7.07 -43.14 -8.89
N SER A 171 -7.97 -43.43 -9.83
CA SER A 171 -9.34 -43.90 -9.55
C SER A 171 -9.40 -45.23 -8.80
N ALA A 172 -8.34 -46.05 -8.86
CA ALA A 172 -8.25 -47.32 -8.16
C ALA A 172 -7.92 -47.17 -6.68
N ALA A 173 -7.43 -45.99 -6.25
CA ALA A 173 -7.01 -45.74 -4.88
C ALA A 173 -8.14 -45.99 -3.85
N THR A 174 -7.81 -46.72 -2.80
CA THR A 174 -8.66 -46.94 -1.62
C THR A 174 -7.85 -46.67 -0.37
N PHE A 175 -8.49 -46.28 0.73
CA PHE A 175 -7.83 -46.36 2.03
C PHE A 175 -7.41 -47.81 2.31
N LEU A 176 -6.38 -47.98 3.14
CA LEU A 176 -6.01 -49.31 3.64
C LEU A 176 -7.23 -49.96 4.32
N PRO A 177 -7.40 -51.30 4.22
CA PRO A 177 -8.52 -52.00 4.84
C PRO A 177 -8.69 -51.66 6.33
N ASP A 178 -7.59 -51.67 7.09
CA ASP A 178 -7.58 -51.39 8.53
C ASP A 178 -7.85 -49.91 8.87
N LEU A 179 -7.74 -49.00 7.89
CA LEU A 179 -8.06 -47.58 8.05
C LEU A 179 -9.46 -47.22 7.57
N THR A 180 -10.15 -48.11 6.87
CA THR A 180 -11.41 -47.77 6.18
C THR A 180 -12.50 -47.34 7.16
N GLU A 181 -12.64 -48.03 8.29
CA GLU A 181 -13.60 -47.67 9.33
C GLU A 181 -13.27 -46.32 9.99
N ILE A 182 -12.00 -46.15 10.39
CA ILE A 182 -11.51 -44.92 11.01
C ILE A 182 -11.70 -43.72 10.06
N MET A 183 -11.37 -43.88 8.78
CA MET A 183 -11.51 -42.82 7.80
C MET A 183 -12.98 -42.54 7.45
N THR A 184 -13.86 -43.53 7.51
CA THR A 184 -15.31 -43.31 7.37
C THR A 184 -15.82 -42.43 8.52
N GLU A 185 -15.39 -42.72 9.74
CA GLU A 185 -15.74 -41.94 10.92
C GLU A 185 -15.19 -40.51 10.86
N ILE A 186 -13.89 -40.35 10.58
CA ILE A 186 -13.24 -39.04 10.43
C ILE A 186 -13.93 -38.24 9.33
N SER A 187 -14.16 -38.83 8.16
CA SER A 187 -14.75 -38.11 7.03
C SER A 187 -16.21 -37.71 7.28
N SER A 188 -16.97 -38.48 8.07
CA SER A 188 -18.30 -38.07 8.55
C SER A 188 -18.20 -36.80 9.39
N ILE A 189 -17.28 -36.75 10.35
CA ILE A 189 -17.08 -35.58 11.21
C ILE A 189 -16.68 -34.36 10.36
N LEU A 190 -15.72 -34.53 9.44
CA LEU A 190 -15.26 -33.44 8.57
C LEU A 190 -16.37 -32.93 7.65
N SER A 191 -17.20 -33.83 7.14
CA SER A 191 -18.39 -33.50 6.35
C SER A 191 -19.40 -32.69 7.17
N GLU A 192 -19.68 -33.10 8.41
CA GLU A 192 -20.60 -32.41 9.33
C GLU A 192 -20.10 -31.01 9.72
N THR A 193 -18.80 -30.85 9.94
CA THR A 193 -18.19 -29.56 10.30
C THR A 193 -17.77 -28.72 9.10
N ASN A 194 -17.97 -29.23 7.87
CA ASN A 194 -17.51 -28.60 6.64
C ASN A 194 -15.99 -28.31 6.65
N SER A 195 -15.21 -29.19 7.28
CA SER A 195 -13.75 -29.15 7.37
C SER A 195 -13.12 -29.88 6.19
N PRO A 196 -11.97 -29.43 5.65
CA PRO A 196 -11.22 -30.20 4.66
C PRO A 196 -10.54 -31.41 5.31
N LEU A 197 -10.15 -32.40 4.51
CA LEU A 197 -9.13 -33.39 4.86
C LEU A 197 -7.78 -32.88 4.38
N MET A 198 -6.76 -32.88 5.25
CA MET A 198 -5.42 -32.45 4.86
C MET A 198 -4.52 -33.64 4.49
N THR A 199 -3.67 -33.49 3.47
CA THR A 199 -2.76 -34.55 3.00
C THR A 199 -1.37 -34.05 2.66
N ASN A 200 -0.35 -34.86 2.94
CA ASN A 200 1.03 -34.63 2.57
C ASN A 200 1.31 -35.32 1.23
N ILE A 201 1.66 -34.54 0.20
CA ILE A 201 1.78 -35.00 -1.18
C ILE A 201 3.20 -34.73 -1.69
N TYR A 202 3.96 -35.81 -1.92
CA TYR A 202 5.37 -35.73 -2.30
C TYR A 202 5.71 -36.65 -3.50
N PRO A 203 5.53 -36.17 -4.75
CA PRO A 203 6.00 -36.81 -5.98
C PRO A 203 7.51 -37.13 -5.97
N TYR A 204 8.32 -36.32 -5.28
CA TYR A 204 9.76 -36.55 -5.13
C TYR A 204 10.08 -37.96 -4.63
N PHE A 205 9.42 -38.42 -3.55
CA PHE A 205 9.73 -39.74 -2.96
C PHE A 205 9.38 -40.88 -3.91
N ALA A 206 8.25 -40.78 -4.60
CA ALA A 206 7.86 -41.77 -5.60
C ALA A 206 8.88 -41.82 -6.76
N TYR A 207 9.24 -40.66 -7.32
CA TYR A 207 10.25 -40.56 -8.36
C TYR A 207 11.63 -41.09 -7.93
N ALA A 208 12.10 -40.71 -6.75
CA ALA A 208 13.40 -41.15 -6.23
C ALA A 208 13.44 -42.66 -5.96
N SER A 209 12.30 -43.27 -5.62
CA SER A 209 12.19 -44.71 -5.38
C SER A 209 12.12 -45.55 -6.65
N ASP A 210 11.51 -45.04 -7.72
CA ASP A 210 11.36 -45.73 -9.00
C ASP A 210 11.53 -44.78 -10.21
N PRO A 211 12.76 -44.28 -10.43
CA PRO A 211 13.05 -43.34 -11.51
C PRO A 211 13.02 -43.99 -12.90
N TYR A 212 12.91 -45.31 -12.98
CA TYR A 212 12.81 -46.04 -14.24
C TYR A 212 11.38 -45.98 -14.82
N HIS A 213 10.37 -46.11 -13.96
CA HIS A 213 8.97 -46.04 -14.39
C HIS A 213 8.33 -44.66 -14.20
N ILE A 214 8.85 -43.83 -13.30
CA ILE A 214 8.36 -42.46 -13.08
C ILE A 214 9.34 -41.48 -13.70
N SER A 215 8.91 -40.72 -14.70
CA SER A 215 9.75 -39.70 -15.32
C SER A 215 9.86 -38.45 -14.43
N LEU A 216 11.02 -37.79 -14.46
CA LEU A 216 11.22 -36.51 -13.77
C LEU A 216 10.23 -35.46 -14.27
N ASP A 217 9.92 -35.44 -15.57
CA ASP A 217 9.01 -34.45 -16.14
C ASP A 217 7.59 -34.61 -15.60
N TYR A 218 7.14 -35.85 -15.39
CA TYR A 218 5.84 -36.14 -14.76
C TYR A 218 5.81 -35.73 -13.28
N ALA A 219 6.89 -36.00 -12.55
CA ALA A 219 7.00 -35.67 -11.13
C ALA A 219 7.18 -34.16 -10.88
N SER A 220 7.77 -33.42 -11.83
CA SER A 220 8.18 -32.01 -11.68
C SER A 220 7.37 -30.99 -12.49
N PHE A 221 6.16 -31.34 -12.95
CA PHE A 221 5.28 -30.47 -13.75
C PHE A 221 5.86 -30.01 -15.11
N LYS A 222 6.77 -30.79 -15.71
CA LYS A 222 7.38 -30.46 -17.02
C LYS A 222 6.79 -31.26 -18.18
N SER A 223 5.86 -32.17 -17.93
CA SER A 223 5.24 -32.96 -19.01
C SER A 223 4.13 -32.17 -19.71
N ASP A 224 4.28 -31.99 -21.01
CA ASP A 224 3.28 -31.33 -21.87
C ASP A 224 2.19 -32.31 -22.38
N THR A 225 2.34 -33.60 -22.06
CA THR A 225 1.43 -34.67 -22.51
C THR A 225 0.93 -35.51 -21.34
N PRO A 226 -0.31 -36.03 -21.40
CA PRO A 226 -0.80 -36.95 -20.37
C PRO A 226 0.10 -38.18 -20.23
N VAL A 227 0.59 -38.41 -19.01
CA VAL A 227 1.42 -39.58 -18.66
C VAL A 227 0.53 -40.70 -18.13
N VAL A 228 -0.48 -40.35 -17.34
CA VAL A 228 -1.49 -41.30 -16.84
C VAL A 228 -2.84 -40.96 -17.43
N ILE A 229 -3.48 -41.96 -18.05
CA ILE A 229 -4.84 -41.89 -18.58
C ILE A 229 -5.69 -42.86 -17.77
N ASP A 230 -6.67 -42.32 -17.04
CA ASP A 230 -7.52 -43.04 -16.10
C ASP A 230 -8.99 -42.84 -16.49
N GLY A 231 -9.46 -43.71 -17.37
CA GLY A 231 -10.73 -43.50 -18.08
C GLY A 231 -10.68 -42.21 -18.91
N ASP A 232 -11.57 -41.28 -18.63
CA ASP A 232 -11.63 -39.96 -19.29
C ASP A 232 -10.68 -38.93 -18.66
N LEU A 233 -10.10 -39.23 -17.48
CA LEU A 233 -9.19 -38.34 -16.76
C LEU A 233 -7.77 -38.47 -17.28
N LYS A 234 -7.09 -37.33 -17.44
CA LYS A 234 -5.75 -37.23 -17.99
C LYS A 234 -4.87 -36.45 -17.04
N TYR A 235 -3.77 -37.06 -16.61
CA TYR A 235 -2.84 -36.46 -15.68
C TYR A 235 -1.51 -36.18 -16.38
N ASN A 236 -1.16 -34.90 -16.46
CA ASN A 236 0.13 -34.44 -16.98
C ASN A 236 1.18 -34.35 -15.87
N ASN A 237 0.76 -34.31 -14.60
CA ASN A 237 1.66 -34.25 -13.46
C ASN A 237 1.24 -35.23 -12.36
N MET A 238 2.24 -35.73 -11.62
CA MET A 238 2.03 -36.72 -10.57
C MET A 238 1.31 -36.15 -9.34
N PHE A 239 1.45 -34.85 -9.09
CA PHE A 239 0.82 -34.18 -7.95
C PHE A 239 -0.72 -34.27 -8.03
N GLU A 240 -1.32 -33.92 -9.17
CA GLU A 240 -2.76 -34.04 -9.38
C GLU A 240 -3.23 -35.50 -9.26
N ALA A 241 -2.46 -36.44 -9.79
CA ALA A 241 -2.77 -37.86 -9.70
C ALA A 241 -2.76 -38.37 -8.24
N MET A 242 -1.83 -37.89 -7.41
CA MET A 242 -1.79 -38.22 -5.98
C MET A 242 -2.96 -37.62 -5.20
N VAL A 243 -3.29 -36.34 -5.46
CA VAL A 243 -4.46 -35.69 -4.85
C VAL A 243 -5.75 -36.40 -5.23
N ASP A 244 -5.90 -36.78 -6.50
CA ASP A 244 -7.09 -37.50 -6.97
C ASP A 244 -7.17 -38.95 -6.48
N GLY A 245 -6.05 -39.54 -6.07
CA GLY A 245 -6.05 -40.80 -5.31
C GLY A 245 -6.82 -40.67 -3.99
N PHE A 246 -6.61 -39.58 -3.24
CA PHE A 246 -7.39 -39.33 -2.02
C PHE A 246 -8.85 -39.00 -2.32
N ASN A 247 -9.15 -38.19 -3.35
CA ASN A 247 -10.52 -37.92 -3.77
C ASN A 247 -11.27 -39.21 -4.14
N ALA A 248 -10.62 -40.12 -4.88
CA ALA A 248 -11.19 -41.41 -5.25
C ALA A 248 -11.42 -42.32 -4.03
N ALA A 249 -10.51 -42.33 -3.05
CA ALA A 249 -10.66 -43.09 -1.82
C ALA A 249 -11.83 -42.57 -0.96
N LEU A 250 -11.98 -41.25 -0.82
CA LEU A 250 -13.10 -40.61 -0.11
C LEU A 250 -14.45 -40.95 -0.75
N GLU A 251 -14.54 -40.93 -2.07
CA GLU A 251 -15.77 -41.28 -2.78
C GLU A 251 -16.21 -42.73 -2.53
N LYS A 252 -15.26 -43.67 -2.39
CA LYS A 252 -15.55 -45.09 -2.12
C LYS A 252 -16.06 -45.35 -0.71
N ILE A 253 -15.81 -44.44 0.23
CA ILE A 253 -16.38 -44.46 1.59
C ILE A 253 -17.56 -43.49 1.73
N ASN A 254 -18.18 -43.08 0.62
CA ASN A 254 -19.31 -42.14 0.57
C ASN A 254 -19.03 -40.74 1.16
N ALA A 255 -17.76 -40.33 1.20
CA ALA A 255 -17.33 -39.02 1.70
C ALA A 255 -16.88 -38.06 0.58
N GLY A 256 -17.46 -38.21 -0.61
CA GLY A 256 -17.07 -37.42 -1.79
C GLY A 256 -17.32 -35.91 -1.66
N ASN A 257 -17.99 -35.43 -0.61
CA ASN A 257 -18.17 -34.00 -0.35
C ASN A 257 -17.04 -33.39 0.49
N VAL A 258 -16.18 -34.19 1.12
CA VAL A 258 -15.03 -33.71 1.88
C VAL A 258 -13.95 -33.24 0.91
N VAL A 259 -13.51 -31.98 1.06
CA VAL A 259 -12.48 -31.39 0.20
C VAL A 259 -11.09 -31.78 0.68
N VAL A 260 -10.22 -32.17 -0.26
CA VAL A 260 -8.81 -32.44 0.02
C VAL A 260 -8.00 -31.15 -0.09
N MET A 261 -7.25 -30.83 0.96
CA MET A 261 -6.27 -29.74 1.01
C MET A 261 -4.88 -30.33 1.20
N VAL A 262 -3.86 -29.75 0.55
CA VAL A 262 -2.49 -30.26 0.68
C VAL A 262 -1.79 -29.55 1.83
N ALA A 263 -1.51 -30.31 2.88
CA ALA A 263 -0.89 -29.86 4.10
C ALA A 263 0.62 -29.69 3.97
N GLU A 264 1.26 -30.45 3.08
CA GLU A 264 2.67 -30.33 2.71
C GLU A 264 2.92 -30.82 1.29
N SER A 265 3.80 -30.11 0.60
CA SER A 265 4.37 -30.56 -0.64
C SER A 265 5.67 -29.81 -0.93
N GLY A 266 6.72 -30.52 -1.34
CA GLY A 266 8.02 -29.90 -1.58
C GLY A 266 8.99 -30.82 -2.31
N TRP A 267 10.16 -30.29 -2.64
CA TRP A 267 11.23 -31.03 -3.30
C TRP A 267 12.60 -30.58 -2.78
N PRO A 268 13.47 -31.51 -2.37
CA PRO A 268 14.74 -31.17 -1.73
C PRO A 268 15.81 -30.75 -2.74
N THR A 269 16.62 -29.76 -2.37
CA THR A 269 17.65 -29.19 -3.26
C THR A 269 18.93 -30.00 -3.35
N GLU A 270 19.21 -30.86 -2.37
CA GLU A 270 20.44 -31.66 -2.26
C GLU A 270 20.20 -32.92 -1.42
N GLY A 271 21.22 -33.78 -1.31
CA GLY A 271 21.22 -34.97 -0.46
C GLY A 271 20.96 -36.31 -1.15
N ASN A 272 20.42 -36.31 -2.38
CA ASN A 272 20.20 -37.54 -3.16
C ASN A 272 20.35 -37.28 -4.69
N PRO A 273 21.54 -36.93 -5.18
CA PRO A 273 21.79 -36.76 -6.61
C PRO A 273 21.68 -38.11 -7.36
N PRO A 274 21.14 -38.13 -8.59
CA PRO A 274 20.74 -36.99 -9.42
C PRO A 274 19.31 -36.48 -9.18
N TYR A 275 18.57 -37.06 -8.22
CA TYR A 275 17.15 -36.77 -8.00
C TYR A 275 16.89 -35.44 -7.29
N THR A 276 17.88 -34.94 -6.55
CA THR A 276 17.85 -33.63 -5.87
C THR A 276 18.72 -32.60 -6.57
N SER A 277 18.17 -31.43 -6.85
CA SER A 277 18.91 -30.26 -7.32
C SER A 277 18.11 -28.99 -7.04
N VAL A 278 18.77 -27.84 -7.02
CA VAL A 278 18.10 -26.53 -6.93
C VAL A 278 17.13 -26.33 -8.10
N ASP A 279 17.49 -26.76 -9.31
CA ASP A 279 16.64 -26.62 -10.50
C ASP A 279 15.38 -27.51 -10.43
N ASN A 280 15.50 -28.74 -9.92
CA ASN A 280 14.36 -29.63 -9.73
C ASN A 280 13.43 -29.07 -8.65
N ALA A 281 13.99 -28.62 -7.53
CA ALA A 281 13.21 -28.03 -6.43
C ALA A 281 12.47 -26.76 -6.87
N LYS A 282 13.16 -25.87 -7.59
CA LYS A 282 12.57 -24.66 -8.15
C LYS A 282 11.46 -24.99 -9.15
N ALA A 283 11.72 -25.89 -10.11
CA ALA A 283 10.72 -26.27 -11.11
C ALA A 283 9.48 -26.88 -10.47
N TYR A 284 9.66 -27.77 -9.50
CA TYR A 284 8.56 -28.42 -8.79
C TYR A 284 7.71 -27.42 -7.99
N ASN A 285 8.34 -26.61 -7.15
CA ASN A 285 7.62 -25.65 -6.30
C ASN A 285 6.94 -24.54 -7.13
N LEU A 286 7.54 -24.14 -8.26
CA LEU A 286 6.90 -23.29 -9.26
C LEU A 286 5.70 -23.99 -9.93
N GLY A 287 5.86 -25.27 -10.26
CA GLY A 287 4.80 -26.12 -10.80
C GLY A 287 3.59 -26.21 -9.87
N ILE A 288 3.80 -26.46 -8.57
CA ILE A 288 2.73 -26.48 -7.55
C ILE A 288 1.97 -25.14 -7.52
N ARG A 289 2.68 -24.01 -7.60
CA ARG A 289 2.05 -22.68 -7.60
C ARG A 289 1.09 -22.46 -8.76
N THR A 290 1.25 -23.22 -9.86
CA THR A 290 0.45 -23.11 -11.08
C THR A 290 -0.38 -24.35 -11.39
N CYS A 291 -0.21 -25.44 -10.64
CA CYS A 291 -0.61 -26.81 -11.03
C CYS A 291 -0.27 -27.15 -12.50
N GLY A 292 0.79 -26.58 -13.06
CA GLY A 292 1.15 -26.77 -14.48
C GLY A 292 0.26 -26.04 -15.50
N GLY A 293 -0.57 -25.06 -15.11
CA GLY A 293 -1.48 -24.32 -16.00
C GLY A 293 -1.56 -22.80 -15.78
N SER A 294 -2.41 -22.12 -16.57
CA SER A 294 -2.66 -20.66 -16.53
C SER A 294 -3.84 -20.23 -15.66
N GLU A 295 -4.63 -21.18 -15.14
CA GLU A 295 -5.81 -20.96 -14.30
C GLU A 295 -5.69 -21.68 -12.94
N ARG A 296 -6.56 -21.30 -11.99
CA ARG A 296 -6.48 -21.67 -10.55
C ARG A 296 -6.47 -23.20 -10.30
N LYS A 297 -5.75 -23.58 -9.25
CA LYS A 297 -5.40 -24.94 -8.76
C LYS A 297 -6.57 -25.94 -8.78
N ARG A 298 -6.75 -26.78 -9.79
CA ARG A 298 -7.82 -27.81 -9.85
C ARG A 298 -7.23 -29.15 -10.29
N THR A 299 -7.86 -30.26 -9.93
CA THR A 299 -7.45 -31.60 -10.41
C THR A 299 -8.41 -32.12 -11.49
N PRO A 300 -7.98 -33.06 -12.34
CA PRO A 300 -8.86 -33.70 -13.33
C PRO A 300 -10.15 -34.28 -12.73
N ARG A 301 -10.10 -34.91 -11.55
CA ARG A 301 -11.28 -35.48 -10.88
C ARG A 301 -12.16 -34.44 -10.20
N ARG A 302 -11.60 -33.30 -9.76
CA ARG A 302 -12.31 -32.19 -9.10
C ARG A 302 -12.07 -30.85 -9.82
N PRO A 303 -12.55 -30.72 -11.07
CA PRO A 303 -12.32 -29.53 -11.88
C PRO A 303 -13.05 -28.28 -11.36
N GLU A 304 -14.00 -28.42 -10.44
CA GLU A 304 -14.74 -27.34 -9.81
C GLU A 304 -14.14 -26.85 -8.49
N THR A 305 -13.28 -27.65 -7.86
CA THR A 305 -12.79 -27.38 -6.50
C THR A 305 -11.31 -26.98 -6.51
N PRO A 306 -10.97 -25.80 -5.99
CA PRO A 306 -9.58 -25.41 -5.86
C PRO A 306 -8.81 -26.28 -4.86
N VAL A 307 -7.55 -26.61 -5.15
CA VAL A 307 -6.64 -27.30 -4.22
C VAL A 307 -5.80 -26.25 -3.49
N ASP A 308 -6.08 -25.98 -2.22
CA ASP A 308 -5.18 -25.16 -1.39
C ASP A 308 -3.94 -25.99 -0.96
N VAL A 309 -2.77 -25.35 -0.90
CA VAL A 309 -1.48 -26.04 -0.68
C VAL A 309 -0.57 -25.26 0.27
N PHE A 310 0.06 -25.97 1.19
CA PHE A 310 1.23 -25.52 1.95
C PHE A 310 2.52 -26.11 1.38
N LEU A 311 3.46 -25.24 1.01
CA LEU A 311 4.78 -25.64 0.53
C LEU A 311 5.67 -26.06 1.70
N PHE A 312 6.44 -27.14 1.53
CA PHE A 312 7.42 -27.64 2.49
C PHE A 312 8.85 -27.36 1.98
N ALA A 313 9.67 -26.53 2.63
CA ALA A 313 9.43 -25.75 3.86
C ALA A 313 10.04 -24.35 3.80
N MET A 314 9.77 -23.49 4.79
CA MET A 314 10.28 -22.11 4.82
C MET A 314 11.81 -22.06 4.84
N PHE A 315 12.44 -22.83 5.73
CA PHE A 315 13.89 -22.81 5.95
C PHE A 315 14.52 -24.19 5.75
N ARG A 316 15.82 -24.21 5.45
CA ARG A 316 16.64 -25.41 5.57
C ARG A 316 16.81 -25.75 7.05
N GLU A 317 16.49 -26.98 7.43
CA GLU A 317 16.38 -27.42 8.82
C GLU A 317 17.54 -28.36 9.17
N ASN A 318 18.66 -27.80 9.64
CA ASN A 318 19.92 -28.52 9.78
C ASN A 318 19.95 -29.60 10.88
N GLN A 319 18.91 -29.73 11.70
CA GLN A 319 18.79 -30.78 12.72
C GLN A 319 17.88 -31.94 12.29
N LYS A 320 17.34 -31.91 11.06
CA LYS A 320 16.60 -33.05 10.51
C LYS A 320 17.53 -34.20 10.11
N ASP A 321 16.96 -35.40 10.05
CA ASP A 321 17.70 -36.64 9.80
C ASP A 321 18.10 -36.79 8.32
N GLY A 322 19.37 -36.56 8.05
CA GLY A 322 19.97 -36.79 6.74
C GLY A 322 19.87 -35.60 5.78
N PRO A 323 20.70 -35.60 4.73
CA PRO A 323 20.91 -34.42 3.89
C PRO A 323 19.70 -34.06 3.01
N VAL A 324 18.85 -35.03 2.67
CA VAL A 324 17.61 -34.78 1.91
C VAL A 324 16.62 -33.96 2.75
N GLU A 325 16.37 -34.43 3.99
CA GLU A 325 15.43 -33.80 4.92
C GLU A 325 15.86 -32.40 5.36
N GLN A 326 17.17 -32.15 5.46
CA GLN A 326 17.73 -30.83 5.78
C GLN A 326 17.54 -29.79 4.65
N SER A 327 17.11 -30.22 3.47
CA SER A 327 17.28 -29.47 2.22
C SER A 327 15.97 -29.11 1.51
N PHE A 328 14.84 -29.18 2.20
CA PHE A 328 13.53 -28.74 1.67
C PHE A 328 13.32 -27.22 1.73
N GLY A 329 14.18 -26.50 2.45
CA GLY A 329 14.05 -25.05 2.65
C GLY A 329 14.05 -24.22 1.38
N ILE A 330 13.05 -23.34 1.24
CA ILE A 330 13.00 -22.32 0.19
C ILE A 330 13.97 -21.17 0.51
N PHE A 331 14.18 -20.89 1.80
CA PHE A 331 15.16 -19.94 2.31
C PHE A 331 16.26 -20.64 3.10
N ALA A 332 17.46 -20.09 3.04
CA ALA A 332 18.52 -20.42 3.97
C ALA A 332 18.22 -19.80 5.35
N PRO A 333 18.85 -20.28 6.43
CA PRO A 333 18.60 -19.76 7.77
C PRO A 333 18.99 -18.28 7.97
N ASP A 334 19.78 -17.69 7.06
CA ASP A 334 20.06 -16.25 7.04
C ASP A 334 19.00 -15.42 6.28
N MET A 335 17.86 -16.03 5.97
CA MET A 335 16.74 -15.47 5.20
C MET A 335 17.04 -15.19 3.72
N THR A 336 18.19 -15.64 3.19
CA THR A 336 18.44 -15.56 1.75
C THR A 336 17.64 -16.64 1.00
N PRO A 337 17.04 -16.34 -0.16
CA PRO A 337 16.35 -17.36 -0.94
C PRO A 337 17.36 -18.37 -1.49
N VAL A 338 17.13 -19.67 -1.25
CA VAL A 338 17.92 -20.75 -1.88
C VAL A 338 17.67 -20.78 -3.39
N TYR A 339 16.42 -20.51 -3.77
CA TYR A 339 15.99 -20.26 -5.14
C TYR A 339 14.83 -19.28 -5.14
N ASP A 340 14.67 -18.58 -6.25
CA ASP A 340 13.63 -17.59 -6.39
C ASP A 340 12.26 -18.25 -6.66
N LEU A 341 11.41 -18.26 -5.63
CA LEU A 341 10.06 -18.81 -5.66
C LEU A 341 8.97 -17.75 -5.44
N PHE A 342 9.25 -16.74 -4.62
CA PHE A 342 8.27 -15.72 -4.22
C PHE A 342 8.52 -14.33 -4.83
N SER A 343 9.60 -14.12 -5.60
CA SER A 343 9.55 -13.01 -6.55
C SER A 343 8.36 -13.23 -7.48
N ARG A 344 7.63 -12.16 -7.79
CA ARG A 344 6.25 -12.30 -8.30
C ARG A 344 6.23 -13.13 -9.59
N LEU A 345 5.76 -14.37 -9.48
CA LEU A 345 5.46 -15.24 -10.60
C LEU A 345 4.10 -14.85 -11.17
N THR A 346 4.08 -14.28 -12.37
CA THR A 346 2.92 -14.43 -13.27
C THR A 346 3.07 -15.77 -13.99
N ALA A 347 1.94 -16.40 -14.35
CA ALA A 347 1.88 -17.66 -15.09
C ALA A 347 2.98 -17.71 -16.18
N ALA A 348 3.82 -18.76 -16.12
CA ALA A 348 5.11 -18.94 -16.81
C ALA A 348 6.35 -18.37 -16.08
N GLY A 349 6.74 -19.00 -14.95
CA GLY A 349 8.12 -19.35 -14.57
C GLY A 349 9.30 -18.38 -14.69
N ASN A 350 9.08 -17.11 -15.00
CA ASN A 350 10.12 -16.13 -15.26
C ASN A 350 10.06 -15.04 -14.17
N MET A 351 11.22 -14.66 -13.61
CA MET A 351 11.37 -13.52 -12.69
C MET A 351 10.45 -12.37 -13.10
N ASN A 352 9.71 -11.80 -12.14
CA ASN A 352 8.85 -10.67 -12.42
C ASN A 352 9.68 -9.57 -13.13
N PRO A 353 9.25 -9.04 -14.29
CA PRO A 353 9.91 -7.85 -14.81
C PRO A 353 9.78 -6.74 -13.77
N PHE A 354 10.89 -6.06 -13.48
CA PHE A 354 10.84 -4.88 -12.67
C PHE A 354 10.09 -3.78 -13.41
N VAL A 355 8.94 -3.38 -12.87
CA VAL A 355 8.14 -2.23 -13.33
C VAL A 355 8.08 -1.22 -12.18
N GLY A 356 8.70 -0.07 -12.37
CA GLY A 356 8.61 1.07 -11.46
C GLY A 356 7.85 2.24 -12.07
N VAL A 357 7.49 3.22 -11.24
CA VAL A 357 6.86 4.48 -11.70
C VAL A 357 7.54 5.67 -11.04
N CYS A 358 7.83 6.71 -11.81
CA CYS A 358 8.41 7.96 -11.34
C CYS A 358 7.35 8.78 -10.59
N ASP A 359 7.72 9.31 -9.42
CA ASP A 359 6.87 10.24 -8.64
C ASP A 359 7.36 11.67 -8.86
N GLY A 360 6.81 12.33 -9.87
CA GLY A 360 6.99 13.76 -10.08
C GLY A 360 6.29 14.59 -9.00
N ARG A 361 6.96 15.66 -8.57
CA ARG A 361 6.52 16.54 -7.47
C ARG A 361 6.31 18.01 -7.90
N ASN A 362 6.40 18.31 -9.19
CA ASN A 362 6.17 19.63 -9.77
C ASN A 362 4.67 19.92 -9.97
N GLY A 363 3.88 19.79 -8.91
CA GLY A 363 2.49 20.20 -8.86
C GLY A 363 2.09 20.76 -7.50
N ASP A 364 1.19 21.75 -7.45
CA ASP A 364 0.67 22.29 -6.16
C ASP A 364 -0.71 21.76 -5.75
N ASN A 365 -1.18 20.73 -6.46
CA ASN A 365 -2.43 20.03 -6.24
C ASN A 365 -2.26 18.51 -6.00
N LEU A 366 -1.03 18.02 -5.84
CA LEU A 366 -0.72 16.59 -5.70
C LEU A 366 -1.19 16.02 -4.33
N PRO A 367 -1.55 14.71 -4.27
CA PRO A 367 -1.96 14.08 -3.01
C PRO A 367 -0.87 14.07 -1.92
N PRO A 368 -1.26 13.89 -0.65
CA PRO A 368 -0.32 13.64 0.43
C PRO A 368 0.49 12.33 0.24
N PRO A 369 1.75 12.27 0.72
CA PRO A 369 2.63 11.11 0.51
C PRO A 369 2.05 9.75 0.90
N ALA A 370 1.30 9.66 2.00
CA ALA A 370 0.67 8.41 2.42
C ALA A 370 -0.33 7.87 1.38
N GLN A 371 -1.13 8.75 0.76
CA GLN A 371 -2.09 8.35 -0.28
C GLN A 371 -1.37 7.92 -1.56
N ILE A 372 -0.26 8.58 -1.89
CA ILE A 372 0.60 8.21 -3.03
C ILE A 372 1.13 6.79 -2.81
N VAL A 373 1.73 6.50 -1.66
CA VAL A 373 2.24 5.16 -1.34
C VAL A 373 1.13 4.11 -1.38
N SER A 374 -0.06 4.41 -0.86
CA SER A 374 -1.22 3.53 -0.98
C SER A 374 -1.61 3.27 -2.43
N LEU A 375 -1.52 4.27 -3.31
CA LEU A 375 -1.78 4.12 -4.74
C LEU A 375 -0.72 3.24 -5.42
N TYR A 376 0.57 3.46 -5.13
CA TYR A 376 1.66 2.60 -5.61
C TYR A 376 1.44 1.12 -5.24
N LYS A 377 1.01 0.85 -4.00
CA LYS A 377 0.62 -0.50 -3.56
C LYS A 377 -0.60 -1.02 -4.33
N LYS A 378 -1.62 -0.18 -4.51
CA LYS A 378 -2.87 -0.54 -5.20
C LYS A 378 -2.66 -0.92 -6.67
N ILE A 379 -1.78 -0.21 -7.38
CA ILE A 379 -1.44 -0.52 -8.78
C ILE A 379 -0.39 -1.64 -8.92
N ASN A 380 0.08 -2.18 -7.78
CA ASN A 380 0.99 -3.32 -7.72
C ASN A 380 2.28 -3.12 -8.53
N VAL A 381 2.93 -1.96 -8.44
CA VAL A 381 4.25 -1.74 -9.03
C VAL A 381 5.36 -2.26 -8.11
N ALA A 382 6.56 -2.47 -8.65
CA ALA A 382 7.72 -3.02 -7.93
C ALA A 382 8.59 -1.92 -7.31
N GLY A 383 8.61 -0.72 -7.89
CA GLY A 383 9.46 0.36 -7.41
C GLY A 383 8.96 1.77 -7.69
N ILE A 384 9.56 2.71 -6.98
CA ILE A 384 9.32 4.14 -7.06
C ILE A 384 10.64 4.85 -7.33
N ARG A 385 10.61 5.82 -8.26
CA ARG A 385 11.73 6.71 -8.51
C ARG A 385 11.42 8.12 -8.04
N LEU A 386 12.29 8.65 -7.18
CA LEU A 386 12.23 9.99 -6.61
C LEU A 386 13.36 10.85 -7.18
N TYR A 387 13.04 12.07 -7.60
CA TYR A 387 14.03 13.01 -8.17
C TYR A 387 14.86 13.74 -7.13
N GLU A 388 14.35 13.79 -5.90
CA GLU A 388 15.00 14.44 -4.76
C GLU A 388 14.55 13.76 -3.46
N PRO A 389 15.32 13.89 -2.36
CA PRO A 389 14.89 13.39 -1.07
C PRO A 389 13.72 14.20 -0.51
N VAL A 390 12.58 13.55 -0.33
CA VAL A 390 11.37 14.12 0.30
C VAL A 390 11.09 13.38 1.61
N PRO A 391 11.46 13.94 2.79
CA PRO A 391 11.38 13.22 4.06
C PRO A 391 10.02 12.59 4.36
N ASP A 392 8.92 13.33 4.19
CA ASP A 392 7.56 12.84 4.45
C ASP A 392 7.19 11.61 3.58
N LEU A 393 7.71 11.55 2.36
CA LEU A 393 7.48 10.43 1.45
C LEU A 393 8.39 9.25 1.79
N ILE A 394 9.65 9.48 2.15
CA ILE A 394 10.57 8.43 2.62
C ILE A 394 10.01 7.77 3.89
N VAL A 395 9.47 8.55 4.83
CA VAL A 395 8.76 8.04 6.01
C VAL A 395 7.60 7.15 5.60
N SER A 396 6.79 7.59 4.63
CA SER A 396 5.65 6.82 4.13
C SER A 396 6.05 5.52 3.41
N LEU A 397 7.29 5.42 2.93
CA LEU A 397 7.81 4.24 2.22
C LEU A 397 8.30 3.13 3.16
N GLN A 398 8.41 3.37 4.47
CA GLN A 398 8.87 2.35 5.43
C GLN A 398 7.93 1.14 5.47
N GLY A 399 8.52 -0.07 5.41
CA GLY A 399 7.77 -1.33 5.49
C GLY A 399 6.84 -1.59 4.31
N THR A 400 7.00 -0.86 3.19
CA THR A 400 6.13 -1.00 2.02
C THR A 400 6.59 -2.09 1.05
N GLY A 401 7.87 -2.47 1.10
CA GLY A 401 8.49 -3.40 0.15
C GLY A 401 8.76 -2.80 -1.24
N LEU A 402 8.44 -1.53 -1.49
CA LEU A 402 8.75 -0.85 -2.76
C LEU A 402 10.26 -0.61 -2.88
N LEU A 403 10.85 -0.98 -4.01
CA LEU A 403 12.24 -0.65 -4.32
C LEU A 403 12.36 0.83 -4.68
N VAL A 404 13.28 1.53 -4.02
CA VAL A 404 13.42 2.99 -4.14
C VAL A 404 14.67 3.34 -4.95
N ALA A 405 14.48 4.08 -6.03
CA ALA A 405 15.52 4.86 -6.69
C ALA A 405 15.41 6.33 -6.23
N ILE A 406 16.48 6.90 -5.69
CA ILE A 406 16.48 8.28 -5.19
C ILE A 406 17.83 8.93 -5.43
N GLY A 407 17.88 10.24 -5.69
CA GLY A 407 19.13 10.94 -5.94
C GLY A 407 19.25 12.24 -5.16
N PRO A 408 20.49 12.76 -4.97
CA PRO A 408 20.68 14.16 -4.61
C PRO A 408 20.18 15.05 -5.75
N ARG A 409 19.94 16.33 -5.44
CA ARG A 409 19.57 17.29 -6.48
C ARG A 409 20.76 17.58 -7.39
N ASN A 410 20.48 17.95 -8.63
CA ASN A 410 21.53 18.24 -9.61
C ASN A 410 22.49 19.34 -9.13
N GLU A 411 21.99 20.36 -8.42
CA GLU A 411 22.79 21.44 -7.85
C GLU A 411 23.73 21.01 -6.70
N GLU A 412 23.48 19.86 -6.08
CA GLU A 412 24.30 19.33 -4.97
C GLU A 412 25.50 18.51 -5.45
N ILE A 413 25.50 18.07 -6.71
CA ILE A 413 26.50 17.13 -7.27
C ILE A 413 27.92 17.67 -7.18
N LYS A 414 28.12 18.96 -7.46
CA LYS A 414 29.44 19.59 -7.35
C LYS A 414 29.96 19.53 -5.91
N THR A 415 29.14 19.91 -4.94
CA THR A 415 29.50 19.88 -3.52
C THR A 415 29.76 18.46 -3.04
N LEU A 416 28.96 17.49 -3.49
CA LEU A 416 29.13 16.06 -3.20
C LEU A 416 30.46 15.52 -3.73
N ALA A 417 30.90 15.98 -4.91
CA ALA A 417 32.18 15.60 -5.49
C ALA A 417 33.37 16.21 -4.73
N GLU A 418 33.27 17.49 -4.37
CA GLU A 418 34.35 18.26 -3.75
C GLU A 418 34.51 17.97 -2.24
N HIS A 419 33.45 17.55 -1.54
CA HIS A 419 33.45 17.38 -0.09
C HIS A 419 32.85 16.04 0.33
N TYR A 420 33.71 15.08 0.73
CA TYR A 420 33.27 13.77 1.22
C TYR A 420 32.30 13.86 2.42
N GLU A 421 32.58 14.76 3.37
CA GLU A 421 31.73 14.96 4.55
C GLU A 421 30.30 15.37 4.17
N PHE A 422 30.12 16.10 3.07
CA PHE A 422 28.80 16.45 2.57
C PHE A 422 28.06 15.22 2.05
N ALA A 423 28.74 14.32 1.32
CA ALA A 423 28.19 13.05 0.87
C ALA A 423 27.83 12.12 2.03
N LEU A 424 28.69 12.04 3.04
CA LEU A 424 28.44 11.28 4.26
C LEU A 424 27.24 11.83 5.02
N ASN A 425 27.13 13.15 5.17
CA ASN A 425 25.99 13.78 5.81
C ASN A 425 24.69 13.57 5.02
N TRP A 426 24.74 13.65 3.69
CA TRP A 426 23.59 13.36 2.83
C TRP A 426 23.07 11.93 3.06
N VAL A 427 23.96 10.94 3.07
CA VAL A 427 23.63 9.53 3.34
C VAL A 427 23.10 9.34 4.76
N LYS A 428 23.74 9.95 5.77
CA LYS A 428 23.29 9.92 7.18
C LYS A 428 21.93 10.59 7.39
N THR A 429 21.56 11.54 6.54
CA THR A 429 20.28 12.27 6.65
C THR A 429 19.15 11.55 5.93
N PHE A 430 19.39 11.06 4.71
CA PHE A 430 18.31 10.58 3.83
C PHE A 430 18.23 9.07 3.67
N ILE A 431 19.26 8.33 4.06
CA ILE A 431 19.32 6.87 3.90
C ILE A 431 19.39 6.19 5.28
N ALA A 432 20.39 6.53 6.10
CA ALA A 432 20.67 5.84 7.36
C ALA A 432 19.48 5.75 8.35
N PRO A 433 18.63 6.79 8.52
CA PRO A 433 17.53 6.74 9.47
C PRO A 433 16.40 5.78 9.05
N TYR A 434 16.34 5.40 7.77
CA TYR A 434 15.20 4.73 7.17
C TYR A 434 15.49 3.25 6.86
N LYS A 435 15.84 2.47 7.90
CA LYS A 435 16.26 1.06 7.77
C LYS A 435 15.23 0.14 7.10
N ASN A 436 13.94 0.48 7.20
CA ASN A 436 12.83 -0.29 6.65
C ASN A 436 12.41 0.18 5.24
N VAL A 437 13.20 1.03 4.58
CA VAL A 437 13.02 1.44 3.18
C VAL A 437 14.00 0.68 2.31
N ALA A 438 13.52 0.05 1.25
CA ALA A 438 14.35 -0.73 0.33
C ALA A 438 15.03 0.18 -0.71
N PHE A 439 16.07 0.91 -0.29
CA PHE A 439 16.88 1.72 -1.21
C PHE A 439 17.72 0.82 -2.14
N SER A 440 17.32 0.76 -3.41
CA SER A 440 17.98 -0.08 -4.42
C SER A 440 18.98 0.71 -5.27
N TRP A 441 18.68 1.97 -5.57
CA TRP A 441 19.53 2.82 -6.41
C TRP A 441 19.68 4.24 -5.86
N ILE A 442 20.91 4.74 -5.80
CA ILE A 442 21.20 6.17 -5.69
C ILE A 442 21.53 6.73 -7.07
N THR A 443 20.69 7.61 -7.61
CA THR A 443 20.90 8.23 -8.93
C THR A 443 21.62 9.58 -8.78
N VAL A 444 22.93 9.60 -9.00
CA VAL A 444 23.76 10.81 -8.93
C VAL A 444 23.68 11.54 -10.27
N GLY A 445 22.71 12.45 -10.35
CA GLY A 445 22.46 13.27 -11.53
C GLY A 445 21.42 12.71 -12.49
N ASN A 446 20.63 13.63 -13.06
CA ASN A 446 19.63 13.38 -14.08
C ASN A 446 19.89 14.25 -15.31
N GLU A 447 20.38 13.62 -16.39
CA GLU A 447 20.69 14.24 -17.68
C GLU A 447 21.73 15.38 -17.63
N VAL A 448 22.65 15.34 -16.66
CA VAL A 448 23.64 16.41 -16.43
C VAL A 448 24.98 16.21 -17.13
N ILE A 449 25.21 15.04 -17.75
CA ILE A 449 26.53 14.63 -18.26
C ILE A 449 27.05 15.56 -19.35
N GLU A 450 26.18 16.09 -20.20
CA GLU A 450 26.57 17.03 -21.28
C GLU A 450 26.82 18.46 -20.79
N GLY A 451 26.46 18.78 -19.54
CA GLY A 451 26.60 20.12 -18.96
C GLY A 451 27.84 20.28 -18.07
N GLU A 452 28.03 21.50 -17.52
CA GLU A 452 29.17 21.81 -16.65
C GLU A 452 29.24 20.97 -15.37
N ILE A 453 28.10 20.44 -14.92
CA ILE A 453 27.98 19.60 -13.73
C ILE A 453 28.49 18.17 -14.01
N GLY A 454 28.45 17.72 -15.26
CA GLY A 454 28.77 16.34 -15.66
C GLY A 454 30.14 15.86 -15.17
N ARG A 455 31.17 16.71 -15.24
CA ARG A 455 32.54 16.39 -14.78
C ARG A 455 32.64 16.03 -13.28
N TYR A 456 31.66 16.42 -12.47
CA TYR A 456 31.64 16.12 -11.04
C TYR A 456 30.94 14.79 -10.71
N VAL A 457 30.16 14.24 -11.64
CA VAL A 457 29.38 13.00 -11.43
C VAL A 457 30.26 11.81 -11.02
N PRO A 458 31.39 11.49 -11.71
CA PRO A 458 32.21 10.33 -11.34
C PRO A 458 32.70 10.40 -9.90
N GLN A 459 33.18 11.57 -9.47
CA GLN A 459 33.69 11.75 -8.11
C GLN A 459 32.56 11.76 -7.07
N ALA A 460 31.42 12.38 -7.37
CA ALA A 460 30.26 12.33 -6.49
C ALA A 460 29.74 10.88 -6.30
N MET A 461 29.73 10.07 -7.35
CA MET A 461 29.39 8.64 -7.26
C MET A 461 30.34 7.87 -6.35
N LYS A 462 31.65 8.09 -6.49
CA LYS A 462 32.68 7.48 -5.61
C LYS A 462 32.44 7.88 -4.15
N ASN A 463 32.22 9.17 -3.87
CA ASN A 463 31.99 9.68 -2.51
C ASN A 463 30.72 9.11 -1.89
N ILE A 464 29.59 9.09 -2.62
CA ILE A 464 28.34 8.48 -2.16
C ILE A 464 28.51 6.99 -1.90
N LYS A 465 29.19 6.24 -2.79
CA LYS A 465 29.40 4.80 -2.59
C LYS A 465 30.26 4.53 -1.36
N ALA A 466 31.32 5.33 -1.14
CA ALA A 466 32.13 5.23 0.07
C ALA A 466 31.32 5.52 1.34
N ALA A 467 30.51 6.59 1.33
CA ALA A 467 29.63 6.92 2.46
C ALA A 467 28.59 5.84 2.76
N LEU A 468 28.01 5.21 1.74
CA LEU A 468 27.09 4.07 1.90
C LEU A 468 27.80 2.86 2.54
N THR A 469 29.02 2.56 2.09
CA THR A 469 29.84 1.50 2.69
C THR A 469 30.18 1.79 4.15
N GLU A 470 30.49 3.04 4.50
CA GLU A 470 30.83 3.45 5.88
C GLU A 470 29.67 3.19 6.86
N ILE A 471 28.42 3.39 6.43
CA ILE A 471 27.23 3.11 7.25
C ILE A 471 26.76 1.65 7.19
N GLY A 472 27.54 0.75 6.58
CA GLY A 472 27.21 -0.67 6.44
C GLY A 472 26.19 -0.99 5.34
N ASN A 473 25.90 -0.06 4.43
CA ASN A 473 25.01 -0.29 3.28
C ASN A 473 25.82 -0.52 2.00
N SER A 474 26.29 -1.76 1.80
CA SER A 474 26.99 -2.14 0.57
C SER A 474 26.06 -2.53 -0.58
N LYS A 475 24.80 -2.89 -0.27
CA LYS A 475 23.82 -3.46 -1.21
C LYS A 475 23.19 -2.45 -2.16
N THR A 476 23.08 -1.18 -1.77
CA THR A 476 22.52 -0.14 -2.65
C THR A 476 23.48 0.18 -3.81
N HIS A 477 22.95 0.16 -5.03
CA HIS A 477 23.70 0.54 -6.24
C HIS A 477 23.82 2.06 -6.36
N VAL A 478 24.93 2.54 -6.89
CA VAL A 478 25.13 3.96 -7.19
C VAL A 478 25.26 4.09 -8.70
N THR A 479 24.38 4.88 -9.31
CA THR A 479 24.29 5.04 -10.76
C THR A 479 24.08 6.51 -11.14
N THR A 480 24.03 6.80 -12.43
CA THR A 480 23.66 8.11 -12.98
C THR A 480 22.67 7.91 -14.12
N VAL A 481 21.92 8.96 -14.45
CA VAL A 481 20.90 8.92 -15.49
C VAL A 481 21.30 9.81 -16.66
N ILE A 482 21.35 9.24 -17.86
CA ILE A 482 21.66 9.96 -19.11
C ILE A 482 20.47 9.91 -20.08
N SER A 483 20.44 10.80 -21.06
CA SER A 483 19.40 10.82 -22.09
C SER A 483 19.89 10.23 -23.41
N THR A 484 18.96 9.96 -24.33
CA THR A 484 19.29 9.56 -25.71
C THR A 484 20.15 10.59 -26.44
N ALA A 485 20.16 11.86 -25.99
CA ALA A 485 21.02 12.89 -26.57
C ALA A 485 22.51 12.59 -26.38
N SER A 486 22.91 11.74 -25.43
CA SER A 486 24.31 11.39 -25.20
C SER A 486 24.93 10.56 -26.33
N LEU A 487 24.12 10.01 -27.23
CA LEU A 487 24.57 9.29 -28.42
C LEU A 487 24.82 10.27 -29.58
N ALA A 488 25.95 10.13 -30.27
CA ALA A 488 26.26 10.84 -31.51
C ALA A 488 25.59 10.19 -32.72
N ASN A 489 25.48 8.87 -32.71
CA ASN A 489 24.69 8.11 -33.68
C ASN A 489 23.92 7.02 -32.94
N SER A 490 22.70 6.75 -33.41
CA SER A 490 21.80 5.72 -32.87
C SER A 490 21.09 4.92 -33.96
N TYR A 491 21.37 5.19 -35.24
CA TYR A 491 20.76 4.48 -36.38
C TYR A 491 21.80 4.02 -37.42
N PRO A 492 21.75 2.73 -37.83
CA PRO A 492 21.01 1.64 -37.17
C PRO A 492 21.51 1.43 -35.72
N PRO A 493 20.80 0.68 -34.84
CA PRO A 493 21.19 0.53 -33.44
C PRO A 493 22.65 0.09 -33.21
N SER A 494 23.20 -0.81 -34.04
CA SER A 494 24.60 -1.23 -33.99
C SER A 494 25.60 -0.09 -34.24
N ALA A 495 25.19 0.98 -34.92
CA ALA A 495 25.98 2.19 -35.13
C ALA A 495 26.04 3.09 -33.88
N GLY A 496 25.27 2.77 -32.84
CA GLY A 496 25.28 3.39 -31.50
C GLY A 496 26.67 3.78 -31.02
N VAL A 497 26.91 5.06 -30.77
CA VAL A 497 28.20 5.58 -30.26
C VAL A 497 27.95 6.83 -29.41
N PHE A 498 28.67 6.98 -28.30
CA PHE A 498 28.60 8.20 -27.49
C PHE A 498 29.21 9.40 -28.23
N LYS A 499 28.71 10.60 -27.93
CA LYS A 499 29.28 11.84 -28.46
C LYS A 499 30.76 11.97 -28.07
N PRO A 500 31.67 12.32 -29.01
CA PRO A 500 33.09 12.47 -28.71
C PRO A 500 33.40 13.40 -27.54
N THR A 501 32.56 14.44 -27.34
CA THR A 501 32.71 15.43 -26.25
C THR A 501 32.49 14.85 -24.86
N ILE A 502 31.81 13.71 -24.71
CA ILE A 502 31.52 13.08 -23.42
C ILE A 502 32.07 11.65 -23.31
N THR A 503 32.67 11.10 -24.37
CA THR A 503 33.16 9.71 -24.41
C THR A 503 34.13 9.41 -23.28
N GLU A 504 35.09 10.31 -23.01
CA GLU A 504 36.05 10.12 -21.90
C GLU A 504 35.33 10.07 -20.54
N LEU A 505 34.43 11.03 -20.30
CA LEU A 505 33.66 11.12 -19.06
C LEU A 505 32.74 9.90 -18.86
N ILE A 506 32.02 9.48 -19.90
CA ILE A 506 31.16 8.29 -19.84
C ILE A 506 32.02 7.05 -19.58
N THR A 507 33.19 6.93 -20.20
CA THR A 507 34.11 5.80 -19.97
C THR A 507 34.53 5.71 -18.49
N GLU A 508 34.82 6.84 -17.85
CA GLU A 508 35.08 6.87 -16.41
C GLU A 508 33.85 6.41 -15.60
N ILE A 509 32.66 6.93 -15.91
CA ILE A 509 31.41 6.57 -15.23
C ILE A 509 31.14 5.07 -15.35
N VAL A 510 31.20 4.51 -16.56
CA VAL A 510 30.89 3.07 -16.77
C VAL A 510 31.97 2.16 -16.19
N SER A 511 33.20 2.64 -16.01
CA SER A 511 34.23 1.93 -15.25
C SER A 511 33.86 1.80 -13.77
N ILE A 512 33.31 2.87 -13.17
CA ILE A 512 32.79 2.85 -11.78
C ILE A 512 31.56 1.94 -11.67
N LEU A 513 30.66 1.99 -12.65
CA LEU A 513 29.48 1.13 -12.68
C LEU A 513 29.88 -0.35 -12.79
N SER A 514 30.82 -0.67 -13.68
CA SER A 514 31.33 -2.01 -13.87
C SER A 514 32.03 -2.57 -12.62
N SER A 515 32.77 -1.76 -11.86
CA SER A 515 33.45 -2.22 -10.64
C SER A 515 32.51 -2.46 -9.46
N THR A 516 31.28 -1.93 -9.54
CA THR A 516 30.26 -2.05 -8.48
C THR A 516 29.05 -2.90 -8.89
N ASP A 517 29.10 -3.55 -10.05
CA ASP A 517 27.96 -4.22 -10.72
C ASP A 517 26.69 -3.35 -10.74
N SER A 518 26.85 -2.04 -10.93
CA SER A 518 25.74 -1.09 -11.02
C SER A 518 25.32 -0.91 -12.48
N PRO A 519 24.01 -0.75 -12.75
CA PRO A 519 23.53 -0.48 -14.11
C PRO A 519 23.82 0.97 -14.51
N LEU A 520 23.87 1.25 -15.82
CA LEU A 520 23.69 2.59 -16.36
C LEU A 520 22.19 2.83 -16.57
N MET A 521 21.67 3.93 -16.06
CA MET A 521 20.27 4.30 -16.23
C MET A 521 20.10 5.30 -17.38
N VAL A 522 19.09 5.10 -18.23
CA VAL A 522 18.82 5.93 -19.41
C VAL A 522 17.37 6.39 -19.46
N ASN A 523 17.17 7.64 -19.88
CA ASN A 523 15.86 8.20 -20.21
C ASN A 523 15.59 7.95 -21.70
N VAL A 524 14.53 7.22 -22.02
CA VAL A 524 14.23 6.76 -23.38
C VAL A 524 12.79 7.11 -23.72
N TYR A 525 12.61 8.05 -24.65
CA TYR A 525 11.29 8.55 -25.03
C TYR A 525 11.03 8.40 -26.54
N PRO A 526 10.48 7.25 -26.96
CA PRO A 526 9.99 7.02 -28.33
C PRO A 526 9.06 8.11 -28.86
N TYR A 527 8.29 8.73 -27.97
CA TYR A 527 7.42 9.87 -28.29
C TYR A 527 8.16 11.00 -29.02
N PHE A 528 9.32 11.43 -28.51
CA PHE A 528 10.03 12.56 -29.11
C PHE A 528 10.54 12.24 -30.52
N ALA A 529 11.05 11.02 -30.74
CA ALA A 529 11.48 10.57 -32.06
C ALA A 529 10.32 10.52 -33.06
N TYR A 530 9.15 10.02 -32.64
CA TYR A 530 7.94 10.03 -33.45
C TYR A 530 7.45 11.44 -33.77
N ALA A 531 7.39 12.32 -32.77
CA ALA A 531 6.90 13.68 -32.93
C ALA A 531 7.83 14.55 -33.80
N SER A 532 9.15 14.28 -33.78
CA SER A 532 10.12 15.01 -34.59
C SER A 532 10.19 14.55 -36.05
N ASP A 533 10.01 13.25 -36.30
CA ASP A 533 10.11 12.66 -37.64
C ASP A 533 9.05 11.57 -37.88
N PRO A 534 7.77 11.96 -37.99
CA PRO A 534 6.67 11.01 -38.21
C PRO A 534 6.69 10.34 -39.60
N SER A 535 7.52 10.84 -40.53
CA SER A 535 7.70 10.25 -41.85
C SER A 535 8.54 8.97 -41.81
N HIS A 536 9.53 8.90 -40.93
CA HIS A 536 10.43 7.74 -40.82
C HIS A 536 10.19 6.91 -39.57
N VAL A 537 9.68 7.51 -38.49
CA VAL A 537 9.23 6.82 -37.30
C VAL A 537 7.70 6.72 -37.36
N THR A 538 7.16 5.53 -37.61
CA THR A 538 5.71 5.35 -37.63
C THR A 538 5.14 5.28 -36.21
N LEU A 539 3.87 5.63 -36.05
CA LEU A 539 3.18 5.52 -34.76
C LEU A 539 3.18 4.08 -34.25
N GLU A 540 2.96 3.12 -35.15
CA GLU A 540 2.93 1.69 -34.84
C GLU A 540 4.29 1.20 -34.30
N TYR A 541 5.38 1.69 -34.88
CA TYR A 541 6.74 1.40 -34.43
C TYR A 541 7.04 2.02 -33.05
N ALA A 542 6.52 3.23 -32.81
CA ALA A 542 6.71 3.93 -31.56
C ALA A 542 5.88 3.33 -30.40
N THR A 543 4.68 2.80 -30.67
CA THR A 543 3.73 2.33 -29.65
C THR A 543 3.57 0.81 -29.56
N PHE A 544 4.59 0.02 -29.95
CA PHE A 544 4.58 -1.45 -29.88
C PHE A 544 3.45 -2.14 -30.67
N ARG A 545 2.92 -1.49 -31.71
CA ARG A 545 1.83 -2.03 -32.54
C ARG A 545 2.31 -2.61 -33.87
N SER A 546 3.57 -2.41 -34.25
CA SER A 546 4.12 -3.02 -35.47
C SER A 546 4.13 -4.55 -35.37
N THR A 547 3.64 -5.21 -36.40
CA THR A 547 3.61 -6.68 -36.52
C THR A 547 4.79 -7.24 -37.30
N SER A 548 5.57 -6.37 -37.96
CA SER A 548 6.77 -6.72 -38.72
C SER A 548 7.98 -5.88 -38.28
N PRO A 549 9.22 -6.36 -38.48
CA PRO A 549 10.42 -5.56 -38.25
C PRO A 549 10.39 -4.27 -39.08
N VAL A 550 10.64 -3.14 -38.44
CA VAL A 550 10.75 -1.81 -39.09
C VAL A 550 12.21 -1.49 -39.37
N VAL A 551 13.11 -1.92 -38.48
CA VAL A 551 14.56 -1.80 -38.66
C VAL A 551 15.18 -3.19 -38.60
N THR A 552 15.93 -3.53 -39.64
CA THR A 552 16.77 -4.74 -39.68
C THR A 552 18.23 -4.31 -39.68
N ASP A 553 18.95 -4.71 -38.64
CA ASP A 553 20.33 -4.32 -38.37
C ASP A 553 21.20 -5.58 -38.22
N GLY A 554 21.74 -6.04 -39.36
CA GLY A 554 22.38 -7.35 -39.45
C GLY A 554 21.40 -8.46 -39.06
N LYS A 555 21.71 -9.17 -37.97
CA LYS A 555 20.85 -10.25 -37.42
C LYS A 555 19.73 -9.76 -36.50
N TYR A 556 19.75 -8.50 -36.09
CA TYR A 556 18.78 -7.95 -35.14
C TYR A 556 17.60 -7.35 -35.88
N GLN A 557 16.39 -7.70 -35.43
CA GLN A 557 15.14 -7.22 -35.99
C GLN A 557 14.38 -6.45 -34.92
N TYR A 558 14.05 -5.19 -35.21
CA TYR A 558 13.37 -4.31 -34.27
C TYR A 558 11.95 -4.02 -34.76
N THR A 559 10.97 -4.46 -33.97
CA THR A 559 9.53 -4.17 -34.17
C THR A 559 9.08 -2.93 -33.39
N ASN A 560 9.91 -2.41 -32.50
CA ASN A 560 9.64 -1.18 -31.75
C ASN A 560 10.92 -0.34 -31.58
N ILE A 561 10.76 0.98 -31.52
CA ILE A 561 11.89 1.92 -31.40
C ILE A 561 12.51 1.95 -29.99
N PHE A 562 11.76 1.52 -28.97
CA PHE A 562 12.25 1.41 -27.61
C PHE A 562 13.44 0.44 -27.52
N ASP A 563 13.27 -0.78 -28.05
CA ASP A 563 14.35 -1.78 -28.12
C ASP A 563 15.53 -1.29 -28.97
N ALA A 564 15.24 -0.62 -30.10
CA ALA A 564 16.28 -0.06 -30.96
C ALA A 564 17.11 1.01 -30.24
N SER A 565 16.47 1.84 -29.42
CA SER A 565 17.13 2.89 -28.63
C SER A 565 18.04 2.31 -27.55
N LEU A 566 17.57 1.27 -26.84
CA LEU A 566 18.38 0.58 -25.83
C LEU A 566 19.57 -0.15 -26.44
N ASP A 567 19.39 -0.77 -27.61
CA ASP A 567 20.49 -1.44 -28.28
C ASP A 567 21.50 -0.50 -28.90
N ALA A 568 21.13 0.75 -29.18
CA ALA A 568 22.09 1.80 -29.49
C ALA A 568 23.01 2.12 -28.31
N PHE A 569 22.49 2.16 -27.08
CA PHE A 569 23.33 2.28 -25.88
C PHE A 569 24.20 1.04 -25.65
N ASN A 570 23.64 -0.17 -25.80
CA ASN A 570 24.42 -1.41 -25.68
C ASN A 570 25.57 -1.46 -26.69
N ALA A 571 25.33 -1.06 -27.93
CA ALA A 571 26.38 -0.97 -28.96
C ALA A 571 27.43 0.10 -28.63
N ALA A 572 27.02 1.25 -28.09
CA ALA A 572 27.93 2.30 -27.67
C ALA A 572 28.84 1.86 -26.51
N LEU A 573 28.29 1.15 -25.52
CA LEU A 573 29.04 0.58 -24.39
C LEU A 573 30.05 -0.47 -24.85
N GLU A 574 29.69 -1.33 -25.81
CA GLU A 574 30.60 -2.31 -26.39
C GLU A 574 31.79 -1.65 -27.09
N LYS A 575 31.59 -0.53 -27.80
CA LYS A 575 32.66 0.20 -28.49
C LYS A 575 33.68 0.86 -27.56
N ILE A 576 33.29 1.14 -26.31
CA ILE A 576 34.20 1.63 -25.27
C ILE A 576 34.66 0.51 -24.33
N ASN A 577 34.50 -0.77 -24.71
CA ASN A 577 34.91 -1.97 -23.96
C ASN A 577 34.17 -2.20 -22.62
N HIS A 578 32.95 -1.68 -22.47
CA HIS A 578 32.10 -1.84 -21.28
C HIS A 578 30.77 -2.55 -21.57
N GLY A 579 30.77 -3.48 -22.53
CA GLY A 579 29.57 -4.22 -22.93
C GLY A 579 28.97 -5.16 -21.88
N SER A 580 29.57 -5.28 -20.68
CA SER A 580 29.01 -6.00 -19.53
C SER A 580 28.07 -5.14 -18.69
N VAL A 581 28.16 -3.81 -18.78
CA VAL A 581 27.33 -2.88 -18.00
C VAL A 581 25.88 -2.98 -18.47
N LYS A 582 24.97 -3.23 -17.52
CA LYS A 582 23.53 -3.35 -17.77
C LYS A 582 22.94 -1.97 -18.06
N VAL A 583 22.02 -1.88 -19.02
CA VAL A 583 21.28 -0.65 -19.33
C VAL A 583 19.85 -0.77 -18.80
N TYR A 584 19.49 0.08 -17.84
CA TYR A 584 18.13 0.17 -17.27
C TYR A 584 17.45 1.47 -17.69
N VAL A 585 16.12 1.47 -17.73
CA VAL A 585 15.34 2.64 -18.13
C VAL A 585 14.89 3.40 -16.89
N ALA A 586 15.40 4.61 -16.75
CA ALA A 586 15.12 5.51 -15.64
C ALA A 586 13.83 6.29 -15.87
N GLU A 587 13.51 6.62 -17.12
CA GLU A 587 12.26 7.24 -17.52
C GLU A 587 11.86 6.80 -18.92
N THR A 588 10.56 6.58 -19.08
CA THR A 588 9.92 6.47 -20.38
C THR A 588 8.43 6.68 -20.25
N GLY A 589 7.80 7.34 -21.23
CA GLY A 589 6.38 7.64 -21.18
C GLY A 589 5.87 8.28 -22.45
N TRP A 590 4.58 8.58 -22.45
CA TRP A 590 3.92 9.21 -23.60
C TRP A 590 2.85 10.20 -23.11
N PRO A 591 2.88 11.46 -23.57
CA PRO A 591 1.98 12.50 -23.11
C PRO A 591 0.57 12.36 -23.72
N THR A 592 -0.45 12.60 -22.89
CA THR A 592 -1.87 12.47 -23.27
C THR A 592 -2.42 13.65 -24.08
N ARG A 593 -1.76 14.81 -24.03
CA ARG A 593 -2.12 16.05 -24.73
C ARG A 593 -0.92 16.99 -24.85
N GLY A 594 -1.10 18.10 -25.55
CA GLY A 594 -0.13 19.20 -25.64
C GLY A 594 0.58 19.34 -27.00
N ASN A 595 0.50 18.33 -27.87
CA ASN A 595 1.11 18.36 -29.21
C ASN A 595 0.35 17.46 -30.20
N VAL A 596 -0.85 17.89 -30.61
CA VAL A 596 -1.72 17.19 -31.57
C VAL A 596 -1.11 17.28 -32.99
N PRO A 597 -1.11 16.20 -33.81
CA PRO A 597 -1.78 14.90 -33.60
C PRO A 597 -0.95 13.84 -32.84
N TYR A 598 0.26 14.18 -32.41
CA TYR A 598 1.21 13.22 -31.82
C TYR A 598 0.86 12.80 -30.39
N THR A 599 0.05 13.60 -29.69
CA THR A 599 -0.41 13.34 -28.31
C THR A 599 -1.91 13.06 -28.26
N SER A 600 -2.28 11.97 -27.61
CA SER A 600 -3.66 11.62 -27.26
C SER A 600 -3.68 10.63 -26.10
N VAL A 601 -4.83 10.48 -25.43
CA VAL A 601 -5.03 9.45 -24.41
C VAL A 601 -4.86 8.06 -25.01
N GLU A 602 -5.30 7.87 -26.25
CA GLU A 602 -5.21 6.60 -26.98
C GLU A 602 -3.76 6.23 -27.28
N ASN A 603 -2.93 7.19 -27.71
CA ASN A 603 -1.51 6.97 -28.00
C ASN A 603 -0.74 6.70 -26.71
N ALA A 604 -1.02 7.46 -25.64
CA ALA A 604 -0.39 7.26 -24.34
C ALA A 604 -0.72 5.88 -23.76
N ARG A 605 -1.99 5.47 -23.83
CA ARG A 605 -2.44 4.13 -23.45
C ARG A 605 -1.75 3.06 -24.30
N ALA A 606 -1.71 3.24 -25.63
CA ALA A 606 -1.08 2.30 -26.55
C ALA A 606 0.39 2.05 -26.21
N TYR A 607 1.14 3.13 -26.02
CA TYR A 607 2.56 3.08 -25.70
C TYR A 607 2.79 2.38 -24.35
N ASN A 608 2.16 2.88 -23.30
CA ASN A 608 2.44 2.42 -21.94
C ASN A 608 1.92 1.00 -21.70
N GLN A 609 0.75 0.62 -22.22
CA GLN A 609 0.27 -0.77 -22.16
C GLN A 609 1.10 -1.70 -23.05
N GLY A 610 1.55 -1.23 -24.22
CA GLY A 610 2.43 -1.99 -25.11
C GLY A 610 3.77 -2.33 -24.45
N LEU A 611 4.38 -1.33 -23.80
CA LEU A 611 5.59 -1.51 -23.02
C LEU A 611 5.36 -2.44 -21.82
N LEU A 612 4.28 -2.23 -21.05
CA LEU A 612 3.95 -3.10 -19.92
C LEU A 612 3.78 -4.55 -20.39
N LYS A 613 3.05 -4.78 -21.50
CA LYS A 613 2.88 -6.10 -22.11
C LYS A 613 4.21 -6.71 -22.54
N LYS A 614 5.11 -5.92 -23.15
CA LYS A 614 6.45 -6.37 -23.52
C LYS A 614 7.22 -6.87 -22.30
N LEU A 615 7.22 -6.08 -21.22
CA LEU A 615 7.95 -6.40 -20.00
C LEU A 615 7.36 -7.64 -19.30
N THR A 616 6.03 -7.81 -19.29
CA THR A 616 5.35 -8.89 -18.54
C THR A 616 5.17 -10.19 -19.31
N THR A 617 4.90 -10.13 -20.61
CA THR A 617 4.51 -11.30 -21.43
C THR A 617 5.37 -11.50 -22.67
N GLY A 618 6.22 -10.53 -23.03
CA GLY A 618 7.09 -10.58 -24.21
C GLY A 618 8.55 -10.91 -23.90
N ASN A 619 9.43 -10.68 -24.89
CA ASN A 619 10.87 -10.70 -24.66
C ASN A 619 11.23 -9.60 -23.64
N LYS A 620 11.69 -10.02 -22.45
CA LYS A 620 12.05 -9.14 -21.33
C LYS A 620 13.33 -8.36 -21.59
N GLY A 621 14.18 -8.83 -22.51
CA GLY A 621 15.36 -8.15 -23.00
C GLY A 621 15.13 -7.40 -24.32
N THR A 622 16.22 -7.01 -24.97
CA THR A 622 16.24 -6.41 -26.30
C THR A 622 16.74 -7.41 -27.35
N PRO A 623 16.61 -7.16 -28.66
CA PRO A 623 17.20 -8.02 -29.69
C PRO A 623 18.70 -8.29 -29.52
N ARG A 624 19.50 -7.29 -29.12
CA ARG A 624 20.95 -7.45 -28.86
C ARG A 624 21.24 -8.13 -27.53
N ARG A 625 20.37 -7.96 -26.52
CA ARG A 625 20.51 -8.53 -25.17
C ARG A 625 19.22 -9.25 -24.73
N PRO A 626 18.84 -10.36 -25.38
CA PRO A 626 17.55 -11.01 -25.15
C PRO A 626 17.42 -11.65 -23.76
N ASN A 627 18.55 -12.05 -23.16
CA ASN A 627 18.59 -12.71 -21.87
C ASN A 627 18.83 -11.74 -20.69
N VAL A 628 18.88 -10.44 -20.94
CA VAL A 628 19.06 -9.42 -19.89
C VAL A 628 17.76 -8.64 -19.74
N PRO A 629 16.99 -8.85 -18.65
CA PRO A 629 15.77 -8.11 -18.42
C PRO A 629 16.01 -6.61 -18.34
N VAL A 630 15.18 -5.83 -19.03
CA VAL A 630 15.22 -4.37 -18.98
C VAL A 630 14.35 -3.88 -17.82
N MET A 631 14.99 -3.48 -16.71
CA MET A 631 14.28 -2.79 -15.63
C MET A 631 13.83 -1.42 -16.12
N THR A 632 12.56 -1.07 -15.86
CA THR A 632 11.97 0.14 -16.44
C THR A 632 11.12 0.91 -15.43
N PHE A 633 11.39 2.21 -15.32
CA PHE A 633 10.54 3.19 -14.64
C PHE A 633 9.70 3.97 -15.65
N PHE A 634 8.38 3.88 -15.50
CA PHE A 634 7.43 4.64 -16.29
C PHE A 634 7.32 6.08 -15.79
N PHE A 635 7.19 7.02 -16.72
CA PHE A 635 7.02 8.43 -16.48
C PHE A 635 5.61 8.85 -16.91
N GLU A 636 4.72 9.25 -15.99
CA GLU A 636 4.89 9.37 -14.52
C GLU A 636 3.57 9.18 -13.76
N MET A 637 3.61 9.16 -12.42
CA MET A 637 2.43 8.88 -11.58
C MET A 637 1.29 9.88 -11.78
N PHE A 638 1.59 11.19 -11.77
CA PHE A 638 0.58 12.25 -11.80
C PHE A 638 0.81 13.27 -12.91
N ASN A 639 -0.28 13.89 -13.39
CA ASN A 639 -0.18 15.09 -14.22
C ASN A 639 0.33 16.27 -13.36
N GLU A 640 1.51 16.80 -13.71
CA GLU A 640 2.21 17.84 -12.95
C GLU A 640 1.88 19.25 -13.46
N ASP A 641 1.04 20.01 -12.76
CA ASP A 641 0.51 21.28 -13.27
C ASP A 641 1.51 22.46 -13.31
N LEU A 642 2.64 22.37 -12.60
CA LEU A 642 3.68 23.40 -12.56
C LEU A 642 4.82 23.17 -13.56
N LYS A 643 4.82 22.06 -14.31
CA LYS A 643 5.75 21.85 -15.43
C LYS A 643 5.57 22.91 -16.53
N GLU A 644 6.62 23.21 -17.28
CA GLU A 644 6.55 24.13 -18.42
C GLU A 644 6.16 23.39 -19.71
N GLY A 645 5.22 23.95 -20.47
CA GLY A 645 4.68 23.32 -21.68
C GLY A 645 3.52 22.35 -21.41
N ASP A 646 2.60 22.23 -22.36
CA ASP A 646 1.39 21.41 -22.18
C ASP A 646 1.66 19.90 -22.30
N VAL A 647 2.71 19.53 -23.03
CA VAL A 647 3.21 18.14 -23.14
C VAL A 647 3.71 17.64 -21.79
N GLU A 648 4.62 18.39 -21.16
CA GLU A 648 5.26 18.02 -19.89
C GLU A 648 4.28 17.88 -18.72
N LYS A 649 3.15 18.61 -18.75
CA LYS A 649 2.09 18.52 -17.72
C LYS A 649 1.20 17.28 -17.84
N SER A 650 1.40 16.46 -18.87
CA SER A 650 0.38 15.53 -19.36
C SER A 650 0.86 14.08 -19.49
N PHE A 651 1.96 13.70 -18.82
CA PHE A 651 2.51 12.34 -18.76
C PHE A 651 1.88 11.44 -17.68
N GLY A 652 1.03 12.00 -16.82
CA GLY A 652 0.49 11.30 -15.66
C GLY A 652 -0.43 10.13 -15.99
N PHE A 653 -0.25 9.00 -15.28
CA PHE A 653 -1.23 7.92 -15.24
C PHE A 653 -2.50 8.31 -14.47
N PHE A 654 -2.36 9.20 -13.48
CA PHE A 654 -3.44 9.70 -12.64
C PHE A 654 -3.51 11.22 -12.68
N ASN A 655 -4.73 11.73 -12.47
CA ASN A 655 -4.91 13.12 -12.11
C ASN A 655 -4.57 13.33 -10.63
N PRO A 656 -4.34 14.57 -10.19
CA PRO A 656 -4.02 14.88 -8.78
C PRO A 656 -5.13 14.50 -7.78
N ASP A 657 -6.35 14.23 -8.25
CA ASP A 657 -7.45 13.66 -7.45
C ASP A 657 -7.40 12.12 -7.34
N MET A 658 -6.31 11.50 -7.83
CA MET A 658 -6.10 10.06 -7.95
C MET A 658 -7.05 9.33 -8.90
N ALA A 659 -7.83 10.06 -9.71
CA ALA A 659 -8.60 9.44 -10.79
C ALA A 659 -7.66 9.02 -11.94
N PRO A 660 -7.80 7.80 -12.49
CA PRO A 660 -6.98 7.38 -13.63
C PRO A 660 -7.26 8.25 -14.85
N VAL A 661 -6.21 8.65 -15.57
CA VAL A 661 -6.34 9.34 -16.88
C VAL A 661 -6.75 8.32 -17.96
N TYR A 662 -6.26 7.09 -17.83
CA TYR A 662 -6.68 5.95 -18.63
C TYR A 662 -6.45 4.64 -17.89
N ASP A 663 -7.21 3.61 -18.26
CA ASP A 663 -7.06 2.28 -17.70
C ASP A 663 -5.77 1.61 -18.19
N MET A 664 -4.94 1.15 -17.28
CA MET A 664 -3.70 0.41 -17.54
C MET A 664 -3.39 -0.58 -16.43
N TRP A 665 -3.61 -0.16 -15.18
CA TRP A 665 -3.12 -0.85 -13.98
C TRP A 665 -4.10 -1.87 -13.38
N ASN A 666 -5.15 -2.29 -14.10
CA ASN A 666 -6.21 -3.22 -13.65
C ASN A 666 -6.57 -3.05 -12.16
N ILE A 667 -6.89 -1.81 -11.77
CA ILE A 667 -7.30 -1.50 -10.41
C ILE A 667 -8.65 -2.17 -10.18
N ASN A 668 -8.72 -3.17 -9.31
CA ASN A 668 -9.99 -3.67 -8.78
C ASN A 668 -10.70 -2.51 -8.06
N VAL A 669 -11.60 -1.83 -8.76
CA VAL A 669 -12.52 -0.85 -8.17
C VAL A 669 -13.74 -1.65 -7.73
N SER A 670 -13.73 -2.09 -6.47
CA SER A 670 -14.99 -2.33 -5.76
C SER A 670 -15.69 -0.97 -5.58
N SER A 671 -16.79 -0.80 -6.31
CA SER A 671 -17.81 0.27 -6.22
C SER A 671 -17.39 1.73 -6.52
N TYR A 672 -17.63 2.21 -7.74
CA TYR A 672 -18.69 3.18 -8.10
C TYR A 672 -18.70 3.44 -9.62
N ASN A 673 -19.88 3.77 -10.15
CA ASN A 673 -20.39 3.37 -11.47
C ASN A 673 -19.69 3.88 -12.75
N LYS A 674 -19.72 2.97 -13.74
CA LYS A 674 -19.70 3.19 -15.19
C LYS A 674 -20.87 4.08 -15.65
N GLU A 675 -20.59 4.99 -16.58
CA GLU A 675 -21.42 5.07 -17.78
C GLU A 675 -21.05 3.85 -18.67
N GLY A 676 -21.91 2.93 -19.05
CA GLY A 676 -23.33 2.82 -18.78
C GLY A 676 -23.80 1.36 -18.65
N TYR A 677 -25.03 1.28 -18.13
CA TYR A 677 -25.88 0.12 -17.89
C TYR A 677 -25.48 -0.78 -16.71
N SER A 678 -25.94 -0.37 -15.52
CA SER A 678 -26.22 -1.28 -14.41
C SER A 678 -27.66 -1.08 -13.96
N TRP A 679 -28.43 -2.16 -13.97
CA TRP A 679 -29.62 -2.29 -13.14
C TRP A 679 -29.13 -2.46 -11.70
N VAL A 680 -29.47 -1.53 -10.81
CA VAL A 680 -29.41 -1.77 -9.35
C VAL A 680 -30.79 -1.57 -8.78
N ILE A 681 -31.27 -2.67 -8.20
CA ILE A 681 -32.44 -2.81 -7.37
C ILE A 681 -32.26 -1.92 -6.13
N TRP A 682 -33.21 -1.03 -5.88
CA TRP A 682 -33.41 -0.43 -4.57
C TRP A 682 -34.05 -1.47 -3.65
N THR A 683 -33.43 -1.74 -2.50
CA THR A 683 -34.15 -2.28 -1.35
C THR A 683 -35.05 -1.17 -0.80
N ILE A 684 -36.35 -1.27 -1.03
CA ILE A 684 -37.35 -0.47 -0.32
C ILE A 684 -37.70 -1.26 0.95
N SER A 685 -37.21 -0.79 2.10
CA SER A 685 -37.91 -0.98 3.36
C SER A 685 -39.16 -0.09 3.37
N GLU A 686 -40.29 -0.71 3.73
CA GLU A 686 -41.58 -0.11 4.11
C GLU A 686 -42.29 0.82 3.11
N LEU A 687 -43.26 0.25 2.38
CA LEU A 687 -44.51 0.92 2.01
C LEU A 687 -45.58 -0.10 1.62
N SER A 688 -46.80 0.13 2.12
CA SER A 688 -47.93 -0.79 2.17
C SER A 688 -48.99 -0.52 1.06
N LEU A 689 -49.75 -1.59 0.73
CA LEU A 689 -51.04 -1.68 -0.03
C LEU A 689 -51.01 -1.82 -1.59
N PRO A 690 -52.08 -2.31 -2.26
CA PRO A 690 -52.81 -3.59 -2.12
C PRO A 690 -53.00 -4.37 -3.47
N ALA A 691 -53.49 -5.62 -3.35
CA ALA A 691 -53.94 -6.64 -4.32
C ALA A 691 -54.17 -6.33 -5.83
N GLY A 692 -53.81 -7.30 -6.69
CA GLY A 692 -54.49 -7.53 -7.98
C GLY A 692 -53.63 -8.11 -9.13
N ASP A 693 -54.02 -9.31 -9.59
CA ASP A 693 -53.88 -9.88 -10.95
C ASP A 693 -52.65 -10.74 -11.36
N LEU A 694 -52.98 -12.01 -11.65
CA LEU A 694 -52.14 -13.10 -12.19
C LEU A 694 -51.87 -12.96 -13.70
N LEU A 695 -50.69 -13.41 -14.15
CA LEU A 695 -50.50 -13.92 -15.52
C LEU A 695 -49.57 -15.16 -15.55
N ARG A 696 -50.07 -16.25 -16.17
CA ARG A 696 -49.46 -17.58 -16.33
C ARG A 696 -48.47 -17.63 -17.50
N LEU A 697 -47.43 -18.47 -17.41
CA LEU A 697 -46.57 -18.89 -18.54
C LEU A 697 -46.50 -20.42 -18.63
N THR A 698 -46.52 -20.94 -19.86
CA THR A 698 -46.35 -22.37 -20.20
C THR A 698 -45.11 -22.58 -21.10
N PRO A 699 -44.39 -23.73 -21.01
CA PRO A 699 -43.11 -23.94 -21.70
C PRO A 699 -43.22 -24.78 -22.98
N VAL A 700 -42.26 -24.63 -23.92
CA VAL A 700 -42.10 -25.56 -25.07
C VAL A 700 -40.62 -25.97 -25.28
N ARG A 701 -40.47 -27.26 -25.62
CA ARG A 701 -39.28 -28.12 -25.70
C ARG A 701 -38.42 -27.99 -26.97
N PHE A 702 -37.18 -28.48 -26.84
CA PHE A 702 -36.14 -28.72 -27.87
C PHE A 702 -36.36 -29.99 -28.73
N ALA A 703 -35.78 -30.01 -29.95
CA ALA A 703 -35.50 -31.23 -30.73
C ALA A 703 -34.19 -31.14 -31.55
N LYS A 704 -33.56 -32.31 -31.79
CA LYS A 704 -32.20 -32.62 -32.27
C LYS A 704 -32.03 -32.73 -33.80
N GLY A 705 -30.80 -32.50 -34.30
CA GLY A 705 -30.11 -33.42 -35.23
C GLY A 705 -29.39 -32.86 -36.49
N LEU A 706 -28.07 -33.17 -36.61
CA LEU A 706 -27.28 -33.66 -37.79
C LEU A 706 -25.91 -33.01 -38.10
N ARG A 707 -25.03 -33.83 -38.70
CA ARG A 707 -23.55 -33.90 -38.67
C ARG A 707 -22.80 -33.22 -39.84
N SER A 708 -21.53 -32.85 -39.58
CA SER A 708 -20.28 -33.01 -40.37
C SER A 708 -20.16 -32.51 -41.84
N SER A 709 -19.33 -31.48 -42.09
CA SER A 709 -18.06 -31.57 -42.87
C SER A 709 -17.30 -30.22 -42.87
N SER A 710 -16.05 -30.26 -43.35
CA SER A 710 -14.88 -29.40 -43.09
C SER A 710 -14.78 -28.04 -43.81
N PHE A 711 -13.89 -27.20 -43.26
CA PHE A 711 -13.24 -25.99 -43.79
C PHE A 711 -13.98 -24.63 -43.73
N GLY A 712 -13.55 -23.81 -42.76
CA GLY A 712 -13.23 -22.38 -42.91
C GLY A 712 -14.34 -21.40 -43.29
N ARG A 713 -15.00 -20.80 -42.29
CA ARG A 713 -15.44 -19.38 -42.19
C ARG A 713 -16.29 -19.19 -40.93
N GLU A 714 -15.92 -18.24 -40.07
CA GLU A 714 -16.76 -17.81 -38.93
C GLU A 714 -18.02 -17.12 -39.46
N ILE A 715 -19.18 -17.71 -39.17
CA ILE A 715 -20.51 -17.15 -39.46
C ILE A 715 -21.13 -16.72 -38.13
N TYR A 716 -21.41 -15.43 -37.99
CA TYR A 716 -22.26 -14.86 -36.94
C TYR A 716 -23.73 -15.32 -37.14
N LEU A 717 -24.29 -16.06 -36.18
CA LEU A 717 -25.71 -16.38 -36.13
C LEU A 717 -26.51 -15.21 -35.54
N ARG A 718 -27.24 -14.47 -36.39
CA ARG A 718 -28.32 -13.55 -36.01
C ARG A 718 -29.61 -14.34 -35.76
N PHE A 719 -30.19 -14.24 -34.56
CA PHE A 719 -31.61 -14.53 -34.35
C PHE A 719 -32.43 -13.25 -34.54
N SER A 720 -33.35 -13.27 -35.51
CA SER A 720 -34.40 -12.27 -35.69
C SER A 720 -35.69 -12.76 -35.03
N ILE A 721 -36.28 -11.94 -34.15
CA ILE A 721 -37.70 -12.02 -33.82
C ILE A 721 -38.34 -10.75 -34.40
N ARG A 722 -39.23 -10.95 -35.38
CA ARG A 722 -40.06 -9.91 -36.01
C ARG A 722 -41.33 -9.73 -35.18
N PHE A 723 -41.58 -8.52 -34.69
CA PHE A 723 -42.93 -8.08 -34.32
C PHE A 723 -43.61 -7.37 -35.51
N PRO A 724 -44.91 -7.60 -35.74
CA PRO A 724 -45.63 -7.02 -36.87
C PRO A 724 -46.23 -5.64 -36.54
N PHE A 725 -46.42 -4.88 -37.62
CA PHE A 725 -47.18 -3.64 -37.78
C PHE A 725 -46.63 -2.30 -37.27
N LYS A 726 -46.02 -1.59 -38.24
CA LYS A 726 -46.02 -0.14 -38.41
C LYS A 726 -47.46 0.41 -38.48
N ARG A 727 -47.73 1.50 -37.76
CA ARG A 727 -48.42 2.67 -38.34
C ARG A 727 -48.16 3.94 -37.51
N ASP A 728 -47.71 4.96 -38.25
CA ASP A 728 -47.72 6.39 -37.94
C ASP A 728 -46.74 6.98 -36.92
N LEU A 729 -45.48 6.94 -37.36
CA LEU A 729 -44.58 8.11 -37.39
C LEU A 729 -45.30 9.31 -38.09
N ARG A 730 -46.20 9.99 -37.39
CA ARG A 730 -46.68 11.33 -37.80
C ARG A 730 -47.21 12.20 -36.66
N PHE A 731 -47.09 11.76 -35.41
CA PHE A 731 -47.52 12.53 -34.23
C PHE A 731 -46.38 12.98 -33.30
N LEU A 732 -45.14 12.54 -33.55
CA LEU A 732 -43.99 12.78 -32.66
C LEU A 732 -43.00 13.84 -33.17
N VAL A 733 -43.04 14.19 -34.46
CA VAL A 733 -42.22 15.28 -35.03
C VAL A 733 -42.84 16.67 -34.76
N ASP A 734 -44.15 16.76 -34.49
CA ASP A 734 -44.81 18.04 -34.22
C ASP A 734 -44.79 18.45 -32.72
N ARG A 735 -44.33 17.55 -31.84
CA ARG A 735 -44.24 17.81 -30.38
C ARG A 735 -42.81 18.08 -29.88
N MET A 736 -41.78 17.69 -30.63
CA MET A 736 -40.39 18.04 -30.30
C MET A 736 -39.93 19.40 -30.85
N GLY A 737 -40.72 20.03 -31.73
CA GLY A 737 -40.51 21.41 -32.19
C GLY A 737 -41.07 22.52 -31.27
N LYS A 738 -41.87 22.17 -30.25
CA LYS A 738 -42.57 23.13 -29.35
C LYS A 738 -42.09 23.13 -27.89
N ILE A 739 -41.07 22.33 -27.52
CA ILE A 739 -40.46 22.33 -26.17
C ILE A 739 -39.14 23.14 -26.14
N LYS A 740 -38.96 24.09 -27.06
CA LYS A 740 -37.88 25.10 -27.00
C LYS A 740 -38.37 26.55 -26.94
N LYS A 741 -39.69 26.78 -26.84
CA LYS A 741 -40.28 28.13 -26.74
C LYS A 741 -41.61 28.11 -25.95
N ALA A 742 -41.56 27.80 -24.67
CA ALA A 742 -42.61 28.17 -23.69
C ALA A 742 -42.22 27.63 -22.30
N ASN A 743 -41.20 28.24 -21.68
CA ASN A 743 -41.16 28.38 -20.23
C ASN A 743 -40.24 29.56 -19.89
N GLN A 744 -40.68 30.74 -20.30
CA GLN A 744 -40.30 32.01 -19.69
C GLN A 744 -41.56 32.57 -18.99
N ARG A 745 -41.41 32.80 -17.69
CA ARG A 745 -42.20 33.66 -16.79
C ARG A 745 -43.50 33.11 -16.19
N GLY A 746 -43.43 32.86 -14.88
CA GLY A 746 -44.54 32.70 -13.94
C GLY A 746 -44.00 32.54 -12.51
N HIS A 747 -43.81 33.67 -11.82
CA HIS A 747 -43.24 33.84 -10.47
C HIS A 747 -44.20 33.46 -9.34
N ILE A 748 -43.71 32.77 -8.29
CA ILE A 748 -43.98 32.97 -6.82
C ILE A 748 -42.72 32.42 -6.09
N ALA A 749 -41.71 33.26 -5.73
CA ALA A 749 -41.43 33.85 -4.39
C ALA A 749 -41.25 32.78 -3.27
N THR A 750 -40.13 32.56 -2.56
CA THR A 750 -38.84 33.24 -2.21
C THR A 750 -37.99 32.24 -1.35
N PRO A 751 -36.69 32.45 -1.04
CA PRO A 751 -35.63 33.15 -1.76
C PRO A 751 -34.31 32.34 -1.84
N TYR A 752 -33.80 32.11 -3.05
CA TYR A 752 -32.36 32.30 -3.27
C TYR A 752 -32.14 33.78 -3.55
N PRO A 753 -31.15 34.45 -2.94
CA PRO A 753 -30.60 35.64 -3.54
C PRO A 753 -29.55 35.22 -4.58
N SER A 754 -29.86 35.39 -5.87
CA SER A 754 -28.86 35.90 -6.81
C SER A 754 -29.01 37.43 -6.85
N PRO A 755 -28.04 38.25 -7.27
CA PRO A 755 -26.59 38.14 -7.33
C PRO A 755 -25.92 39.06 -6.27
N CYS A 756 -25.16 38.52 -5.29
CA CYS A 756 -24.42 39.39 -4.36
C CYS A 756 -23.14 38.80 -3.74
N CYS A 757 -22.38 37.92 -4.39
CA CYS A 757 -21.15 37.40 -3.75
C CYS A 757 -19.91 38.30 -3.91
N LYS A 758 -20.09 39.63 -3.92
CA LYS A 758 -19.04 40.53 -3.41
C LYS A 758 -19.19 40.80 -1.91
N LYS A 759 -20.35 40.53 -1.30
CA LYS A 759 -20.61 40.85 0.12
C LYS A 759 -20.38 39.69 1.10
N GLU A 760 -20.49 38.43 0.69
CA GLU A 760 -20.36 37.28 1.61
C GLU A 760 -18.93 37.05 2.13
N TRP A 761 -17.93 37.51 1.38
CA TRP A 761 -16.50 37.47 1.74
C TRP A 761 -15.92 38.87 2.00
N ALA A 762 -16.77 39.89 2.02
CA ALA A 762 -16.35 41.25 2.36
C ALA A 762 -16.03 41.28 3.87
N GLY A 763 -14.78 41.59 4.20
CA GLY A 763 -14.32 41.65 5.59
C GLY A 763 -13.84 40.32 6.18
N SER A 764 -13.82 39.20 5.43
CA SER A 764 -13.20 37.96 5.92
C SER A 764 -11.68 38.11 6.04
N THR A 765 -11.20 38.12 7.28
CA THR A 765 -9.77 38.19 7.63
C THR A 765 -9.31 36.88 8.24
N CYS A 766 -8.07 36.48 7.92
CA CYS A 766 -7.42 35.37 8.58
C CYS A 766 -7.16 35.75 10.05
N PRO A 767 -7.55 34.93 11.04
CA PRO A 767 -7.36 35.25 12.46
C PRO A 767 -5.89 35.40 12.89
N VAL A 768 -4.95 34.82 12.15
CA VAL A 768 -3.52 34.79 12.50
C VAL A 768 -2.73 35.95 11.88
N CYS A 769 -2.99 36.27 10.62
CA CYS A 769 -2.31 37.39 9.94
C CYS A 769 -3.15 38.66 9.83
N LEU A 770 -4.43 38.63 10.22
CA LEU A 770 -5.40 39.73 10.13
C LEU A 770 -5.60 40.29 8.71
N GLU A 771 -5.10 39.56 7.71
CA GLU A 771 -5.21 39.89 6.30
C GLU A 771 -6.21 38.99 5.58
N SER A 772 -6.60 39.35 4.34
CA SER A 772 -7.43 38.46 3.51
C SER A 772 -6.71 37.12 3.30
N PRO A 773 -7.38 35.98 3.55
CA PRO A 773 -6.73 34.66 3.54
C PRO A 773 -6.07 34.28 2.20
N HIS A 774 -4.79 33.87 2.24
CA HIS A 774 -4.05 33.37 1.08
C HIS A 774 -4.20 31.87 0.93
N ASN A 775 -4.43 31.39 -0.30
CA ASN A 775 -4.73 29.98 -0.55
C ASN A 775 -5.78 29.44 0.44
N ALA A 776 -6.86 30.22 0.62
CA ALA A 776 -7.76 30.11 1.76
C ALA A 776 -8.31 28.70 1.98
N VAL A 777 -8.41 28.31 3.25
CA VAL A 777 -9.17 27.14 3.72
C VAL A 777 -10.24 27.60 4.71
N LEU A 778 -11.33 26.85 4.80
CA LEU A 778 -12.45 27.10 5.70
C LEU A 778 -12.45 26.06 6.82
N LEU A 779 -12.36 26.47 8.09
CA LEU A 779 -12.45 25.52 9.21
C LEU A 779 -13.91 25.10 9.46
N LEU A 780 -14.12 23.81 9.68
CA LEU A 780 -15.42 23.20 9.97
C LEU A 780 -15.60 23.10 11.49
N CYS A 781 -16.12 24.17 12.11
CA CYS A 781 -16.44 24.19 13.54
C CYS A 781 -17.84 23.63 13.84
N SER A 782 -18.12 23.26 15.09
CA SER A 782 -19.46 22.82 15.55
C SER A 782 -20.59 23.83 15.25
N SER A 783 -20.27 25.12 15.15
CA SER A 783 -21.21 26.18 14.75
C SER A 783 -21.22 26.49 13.25
N TYR A 784 -20.64 25.62 12.41
CA TYR A 784 -20.63 25.78 10.96
C TYR A 784 -22.06 25.86 10.39
N HIS A 785 -22.96 24.98 10.82
CA HIS A 785 -24.37 25.01 10.39
C HIS A 785 -25.13 26.24 10.91
N LYS A 786 -24.61 26.92 11.93
CA LYS A 786 -25.14 28.17 12.50
C LYS A 786 -24.55 29.44 11.84
N GLY A 787 -23.81 29.29 10.74
CA GLY A 787 -23.27 30.41 9.96
C GLY A 787 -21.81 30.78 10.24
N CYS A 788 -21.10 30.05 11.11
CA CYS A 788 -19.67 30.33 11.33
C CYS A 788 -18.85 29.98 10.09
N ARG A 789 -18.05 30.93 9.58
CA ARG A 789 -17.21 30.77 8.37
C ARG A 789 -15.76 31.26 8.58
N PRO A 790 -14.95 30.56 9.39
CA PRO A 790 -13.57 30.94 9.68
C PRO A 790 -12.63 30.58 8.51
N TYR A 791 -12.25 31.59 7.71
CA TYR A 791 -11.26 31.40 6.64
C TYR A 791 -9.83 31.66 7.15
N MET A 792 -8.86 30.82 6.77
CA MET A 792 -7.47 30.88 7.22
C MET A 792 -6.48 30.70 6.07
N CYS A 793 -5.27 31.28 6.18
CA CYS A 793 -4.23 31.10 5.18
C CYS A 793 -3.61 29.70 5.27
N ALA A 794 -3.74 28.89 4.22
CA ALA A 794 -3.04 27.61 4.08
C ALA A 794 -1.89 27.75 3.07
N THR A 795 -0.89 28.51 3.47
CA THR A 795 0.33 28.77 2.68
C THR A 795 1.53 28.17 3.38
N SER A 796 2.61 27.87 2.66
CA SER A 796 3.84 27.34 3.27
C SER A 796 4.55 28.32 4.21
N SER A 797 5.56 27.81 4.93
CA SER A 797 6.47 28.54 5.82
C SER A 797 7.14 29.78 5.21
N ARG A 798 7.25 29.85 3.87
CA ARG A 798 7.80 30.99 3.13
C ARG A 798 6.85 32.19 3.01
N PHE A 799 5.57 32.01 3.36
CA PHE A 799 4.55 33.05 3.34
C PHE A 799 4.05 33.32 4.77
N ALA A 800 2.76 33.08 5.05
CA ALA A 800 2.16 33.40 6.34
C ALA A 800 2.02 32.18 7.27
N ASN A 801 2.10 30.95 6.73
CA ASN A 801 2.00 29.67 7.44
C ASN A 801 0.90 29.57 8.51
N CYS A 802 -0.20 30.31 8.34
CA CYS A 802 -1.14 30.58 9.43
C CYS A 802 -1.84 29.32 9.94
N LEU A 803 -2.23 28.42 9.05
CA LEU A 803 -2.87 27.16 9.42
C LEU A 803 -1.94 26.26 10.25
N ASP A 804 -0.67 26.16 9.86
CA ASP A 804 0.30 25.34 10.58
C ASP A 804 0.71 25.96 11.91
N GLN A 805 0.83 27.29 11.97
CA GLN A 805 1.02 28.02 13.24
C GLN A 805 -0.17 27.83 14.19
N TYR A 806 -1.38 27.92 13.66
CA TYR A 806 -2.61 27.67 14.41
C TYR A 806 -2.73 26.22 14.90
N ARG A 807 -2.20 25.23 14.18
CA ARG A 807 -2.16 23.84 14.68
C ARG A 807 -1.10 23.66 15.77
N LYS A 808 0.08 24.24 15.58
CA LYS A 808 1.19 24.16 16.54
C LYS A 808 0.86 24.82 17.88
N SER A 809 0.10 25.92 17.91
CA SER A 809 -0.28 26.59 19.16
C SER A 809 -1.16 25.71 20.08
N TYR A 810 -1.89 24.73 19.53
CA TYR A 810 -2.68 23.78 20.31
C TYR A 810 -1.94 22.45 20.57
N SER A 811 -0.68 22.32 20.14
CA SER A 811 0.08 21.06 20.20
C SER A 811 1.12 21.01 21.33
N ASN A 812 1.12 21.93 22.31
CA ASN A 812 2.15 21.94 23.36
C ASN A 812 1.81 21.07 24.58
N GLU A 813 2.85 20.37 25.01
CA GLU A 813 3.02 19.29 25.98
C GLU A 813 2.20 19.36 27.30
N ASN A 814 1.74 18.17 27.75
CA ASN A 814 1.13 17.81 29.05
C ASN A 814 -0.38 17.61 29.24
N SER A 815 -1.18 17.32 28.21
CA SER A 815 -2.50 16.68 28.45
C SER A 815 -3.02 15.91 27.23
N GLY A 816 -3.66 14.76 27.46
CA GLY A 816 -4.23 13.89 26.42
C GLY A 816 -5.20 14.62 25.48
N GLN A 817 -5.01 14.40 24.18
CA GLN A 817 -5.78 14.89 23.02
C GLN A 817 -6.10 16.40 22.98
N PRO A 818 -5.35 17.23 22.23
CA PRO A 818 -5.72 18.62 22.01
C PRO A 818 -6.90 18.76 21.04
N GLU A 819 -8.06 19.18 21.55
CA GLU A 819 -9.20 19.59 20.73
C GLU A 819 -8.97 20.99 20.12
N LEU A 820 -8.85 21.08 18.79
CA LEU A 820 -8.72 22.36 18.08
C LEU A 820 -10.00 23.18 18.21
N LEU A 821 -9.92 24.39 18.77
CA LEU A 821 -11.07 25.28 18.98
C LEU A 821 -11.14 26.40 17.95
N CYS A 822 -12.31 26.61 17.34
CA CYS A 822 -12.49 27.61 16.29
C CYS A 822 -12.21 29.04 16.76
N PRO A 823 -11.44 29.85 16.01
CA PRO A 823 -11.09 31.22 16.41
C PRO A 823 -12.28 32.19 16.49
N LEU A 824 -13.41 31.86 15.85
CA LEU A 824 -14.61 32.69 15.81
C LEU A 824 -15.68 32.18 16.77
N CYS A 825 -15.97 30.87 16.74
CA CYS A 825 -17.11 30.29 17.47
C CYS A 825 -16.69 29.61 18.79
N ARG A 826 -15.39 29.47 19.08
CA ARG A 826 -14.82 28.64 20.16
C ARG A 826 -15.30 27.16 20.17
N GLY A 827 -16.05 26.74 19.17
CA GLY A 827 -16.52 25.36 19.01
C GLY A 827 -15.45 24.46 18.39
N GLN A 828 -15.52 23.17 18.71
CA GLN A 828 -14.60 22.15 18.23
C GLN A 828 -14.51 22.13 16.69
N VAL A 829 -13.29 22.15 16.17
CA VAL A 829 -12.97 22.06 14.75
C VAL A 829 -12.76 20.59 14.38
N LYS A 830 -13.67 20.04 13.57
CA LYS A 830 -13.61 18.63 13.11
C LYS A 830 -12.73 18.45 11.86
N GLY A 831 -12.37 19.54 11.20
CA GLY A 831 -11.55 19.53 9.99
C GLY A 831 -11.61 20.87 9.25
N TRP A 832 -11.11 20.92 8.02
CA TRP A 832 -11.20 22.09 7.15
C TRP A 832 -11.44 21.66 5.70
N THR A 833 -12.02 22.56 4.90
CA THR A 833 -12.35 22.32 3.50
C THR A 833 -11.90 23.48 2.61
N VAL A 834 -11.79 23.22 1.30
CA VAL A 834 -11.45 24.22 0.30
C VAL A 834 -12.71 24.67 -0.43
N VAL A 835 -13.11 25.92 -0.21
CA VAL A 835 -14.17 26.55 -1.01
C VAL A 835 -13.54 27.23 -2.22
N LYS A 836 -13.68 26.61 -3.40
CA LYS A 836 -12.99 27.02 -4.64
C LYS A 836 -13.24 28.49 -4.99
N ASP A 837 -14.50 28.95 -4.94
CA ASP A 837 -14.85 30.33 -5.29
C ASP A 837 -14.29 31.36 -4.31
N ALA A 838 -14.32 31.06 -3.01
CA ALA A 838 -13.73 31.92 -1.99
C ALA A 838 -12.21 32.01 -2.14
N ARG A 839 -11.53 30.90 -2.43
CA ARG A 839 -10.08 30.88 -2.68
C ARG A 839 -9.71 31.68 -3.92
N MET A 840 -10.45 31.53 -5.02
CA MET A 840 -10.24 32.33 -6.24
C MET A 840 -10.45 33.81 -5.96
N HIS A 841 -11.49 34.17 -5.21
CA HIS A 841 -11.76 35.54 -4.80
C HIS A 841 -10.61 36.13 -3.96
N PHE A 842 -10.17 35.46 -2.89
CA PHE A 842 -9.12 35.98 -2.03
C PHE A 842 -7.75 36.04 -2.73
N ASN A 843 -7.40 35.06 -3.56
CA ASN A 843 -6.15 35.06 -4.33
C ASN A 843 -6.09 36.17 -5.40
N SER A 844 -7.24 36.69 -5.82
CA SER A 844 -7.33 37.80 -6.78
C SER A 844 -7.01 39.17 -6.17
N LYS A 845 -7.10 39.32 -4.84
CA LYS A 845 -6.80 40.58 -4.14
C LYS A 845 -5.30 40.91 -4.22
N ARG A 846 -4.98 42.18 -4.43
CA ARG A 846 -3.58 42.68 -4.51
C ARG A 846 -3.06 43.05 -3.13
N ARG A 847 -1.79 42.72 -2.85
CA ARG A 847 -1.10 43.01 -1.58
C ARG A 847 0.37 43.31 -1.79
N THR A 848 0.96 44.02 -0.84
CA THR A 848 2.39 44.28 -0.74
C THR A 848 3.14 43.01 -0.32
N CYS A 849 4.43 42.94 -0.66
CA CYS A 849 5.34 41.92 -0.15
C CYS A 849 5.50 42.06 1.38
N MET A 850 5.56 40.93 2.07
CA MET A 850 5.70 40.87 3.53
C MET A 850 7.16 40.94 4.01
N GLN A 851 8.12 41.13 3.10
CA GLN A 851 9.53 41.33 3.45
C GLN A 851 9.84 42.79 3.73
N ASP A 852 10.62 43.05 4.79
CA ASP A 852 11.04 44.38 5.18
C ASP A 852 11.71 45.10 3.99
N ASN A 853 11.33 46.37 3.78
CA ASN A 853 11.79 47.22 2.68
C ASN A 853 11.43 46.75 1.26
N CYS A 854 10.47 45.83 1.07
CA CYS A 854 9.99 45.43 -0.25
C CYS A 854 8.65 46.08 -0.64
N SER A 855 8.67 46.95 -1.66
CA SER A 855 7.49 47.68 -2.16
C SER A 855 6.68 46.94 -3.23
N PHE A 856 6.97 45.67 -3.50
CA PHE A 856 6.30 44.92 -4.56
C PHE A 856 4.81 44.68 -4.24
N LEU A 857 3.91 44.99 -5.19
CA LEU A 857 2.47 44.82 -5.02
C LEU A 857 1.83 43.98 -6.14
N GLY A 858 1.26 42.83 -5.78
CA GLY A 858 0.73 41.85 -6.72
C GLY A 858 -0.40 41.00 -6.15
N ASN A 859 -1.08 40.24 -7.01
CA ASN A 859 -1.97 39.16 -6.56
C ASN A 859 -1.15 37.97 -6.05
N PHE A 860 -1.77 36.98 -5.40
CA PHE A 860 -1.04 35.87 -4.77
C PHE A 860 -0.08 35.15 -5.73
N ARG A 861 -0.46 34.97 -7.00
CA ARG A 861 0.39 34.37 -8.05
C ARG A 861 1.65 35.21 -8.34
N LYS A 862 1.48 36.52 -8.50
CA LYS A 862 2.60 37.46 -8.72
C LYS A 862 3.49 37.57 -7.48
N LEU A 863 2.90 37.53 -6.28
CA LEU A 863 3.62 37.55 -5.00
C LEU A 863 4.47 36.28 -4.81
N LYS A 864 3.91 35.10 -5.15
CA LYS A 864 4.62 33.81 -5.10
C LYS A 864 5.84 33.79 -6.02
N LYS A 865 5.71 34.34 -7.24
CA LYS A 865 6.82 34.46 -8.19
C LYS A 865 7.90 35.43 -7.67
N HIS A 866 7.48 36.62 -7.25
CA HIS A 866 8.39 37.64 -6.71
C HIS A 866 9.18 37.15 -5.48
N MET A 867 8.52 36.50 -4.51
CA MET A 867 9.19 35.94 -3.32
C MET A 867 10.22 34.87 -3.68
N LYS A 868 9.93 34.01 -4.66
CA LYS A 868 10.88 32.98 -5.12
C LYS A 868 12.11 33.59 -5.80
N GLU A 869 11.93 34.66 -6.57
CA GLU A 869 13.00 35.26 -7.37
C GLU A 869 13.85 36.27 -6.59
N LYS A 870 13.23 37.09 -5.73
CA LYS A 870 13.90 38.22 -5.06
C LYS A 870 14.16 37.99 -3.57
N HIS A 871 13.45 37.04 -2.95
CA HIS A 871 13.59 36.72 -1.53
C HIS A 871 13.67 35.20 -1.28
N PRO A 872 14.61 34.47 -1.92
CA PRO A 872 14.64 33.00 -1.88
C PRO A 872 14.85 32.41 -0.48
N HIS A 873 15.48 33.18 0.42
CA HIS A 873 15.76 32.81 1.81
C HIS A 873 14.85 33.52 2.84
N ALA A 874 13.87 34.29 2.39
CA ALA A 874 12.96 34.99 3.30
C ALA A 874 12.02 34.02 4.02
N CYS A 875 11.95 34.17 5.34
CA CYS A 875 10.97 33.52 6.21
C CYS A 875 10.26 34.62 7.03
N PRO A 876 9.30 35.35 6.44
CA PRO A 876 8.76 36.60 7.01
C PRO A 876 8.10 36.48 8.41
N ARG A 877 7.92 35.25 8.94
CA ARG A 877 7.43 35.00 10.30
C ARG A 877 8.08 33.77 10.95
N ALA A 878 9.39 33.59 10.78
CA ALA A 878 10.16 32.90 11.82
C ALA A 878 10.02 33.75 13.09
N ILE A 879 9.34 33.23 14.10
CA ILE A 879 8.91 34.00 15.27
C ILE A 879 10.15 34.50 16.03
N ASP A 880 10.26 35.83 16.18
CA ASP A 880 11.15 36.44 17.16
C ASP A 880 10.66 36.05 18.58
N PRO A 881 11.50 35.39 19.41
CA PRO A 881 11.13 34.99 20.77
C PRO A 881 10.55 36.13 21.62
N ALA A 882 10.93 37.38 21.37
CA ALA A 882 10.41 38.54 22.10
C ALA A 882 8.93 38.85 21.75
N LEU A 883 8.55 38.68 20.49
CA LEU A 883 7.17 38.87 20.01
C LEU A 883 6.26 37.72 20.45
N GLU A 884 6.77 36.49 20.50
CA GLU A 884 6.08 35.33 21.07
C GLU A 884 5.73 35.55 22.54
N THR A 885 6.68 36.11 23.30
CA THR A 885 6.51 36.41 24.71
C THR A 885 5.45 37.50 24.93
N LYS A 886 5.42 38.52 24.05
CA LYS A 886 4.41 39.59 24.07
C LYS A 886 3.02 39.07 23.71
N TRP A 887 2.92 38.13 22.77
CA TRP A 887 1.66 37.50 22.38
C TRP A 887 1.13 36.57 23.48
N LYS A 888 1.99 35.71 24.06
CA LYS A 888 1.65 34.89 25.24
C LYS A 888 1.24 35.72 26.46
N ARG A 889 1.74 36.96 26.58
CA ARG A 889 1.31 37.91 27.62
C ARG A 889 -0.09 38.45 27.34
N LEU A 890 -0.39 38.82 26.10
CA LEU A 890 -1.73 39.29 25.69
C LEU A 890 -2.79 38.18 25.83
N GLU A 891 -2.43 36.93 25.54
CA GLU A 891 -3.31 35.78 25.71
C GLU A 891 -3.65 35.57 27.19
N ARG A 892 -2.63 35.57 28.08
CA ARG A 892 -2.82 35.52 29.53
C ARG A 892 -3.63 36.69 30.09
N GLU A 893 -3.42 37.91 29.59
CA GLU A 893 -4.21 39.08 30.01
C GLU A 893 -5.68 38.99 29.56
N ARG A 894 -5.94 38.32 28.44
CA ARG A 894 -7.29 38.12 27.90
C ARG A 894 -8.02 36.98 28.61
N ASP A 895 -7.33 35.89 28.91
CA ASP A 895 -7.86 34.81 29.75
C ASP A 895 -8.16 35.31 31.16
N ARG A 896 -7.30 36.17 31.71
CA ARG A 896 -7.55 36.82 33.01
C ARG A 896 -8.80 37.70 32.97
N ARG A 897 -9.06 38.42 31.88
CA ARG A 897 -10.30 39.20 31.72
C ARG A 897 -11.53 38.31 31.58
N ASP A 898 -11.45 37.20 30.86
CA ASP A 898 -12.57 36.26 30.69
C ASP A 898 -12.91 35.58 32.03
N VAL A 899 -11.89 35.23 32.85
CA VAL A 899 -12.09 34.68 34.21
C VAL A 899 -12.71 35.73 35.14
N ILE A 900 -12.19 36.96 35.16
CA ILE A 900 -12.76 38.06 35.96
C ILE A 900 -14.21 38.35 35.53
N SER A 901 -14.49 38.36 34.23
CA SER A 901 -15.85 38.54 33.70
C SER A 901 -16.78 37.40 34.08
N THR A 902 -16.28 36.15 34.11
CA THR A 902 -17.05 34.98 34.53
C THR A 902 -17.37 35.08 36.02
N ILE A 903 -16.37 35.36 36.86
CA ILE A 903 -16.55 35.56 38.31
C ILE A 903 -17.54 36.69 38.59
N MET A 904 -17.42 37.84 37.92
CA MET A 904 -18.35 38.95 38.08
C MET A 904 -19.76 38.65 37.54
N SER A 905 -19.91 37.72 36.60
CA SER A 905 -21.22 37.26 36.11
C SER A 905 -21.86 36.21 37.02
N SER A 906 -21.05 35.36 37.66
CA SER A 906 -21.49 34.30 38.56
C SER A 906 -21.79 34.83 39.97
N THR A 907 -20.99 35.79 40.44
CA THR A 907 -21.11 36.42 41.75
C THR A 907 -21.15 37.95 41.58
N PRO A 908 -22.34 38.53 41.31
CA PRO A 908 -22.48 39.96 41.10
C PRO A 908 -22.03 40.75 42.35
N GLY A 909 -20.97 41.55 42.21
CA GLY A 909 -20.42 42.39 43.29
C GLY A 909 -19.12 41.88 43.93
N ALA A 910 -18.60 40.71 43.51
CA ALA A 910 -17.31 40.23 43.97
C ALA A 910 -16.13 41.06 43.40
N VAL A 911 -15.14 41.34 44.24
CA VAL A 911 -13.91 42.08 43.88
C VAL A 911 -12.75 41.09 43.75
N VAL A 912 -12.09 41.08 42.59
CA VAL A 912 -10.90 40.23 42.33
C VAL A 912 -9.63 41.03 42.60
N LEU A 913 -8.87 40.64 43.63
CA LEU A 913 -7.61 41.27 44.06
C LEU A 913 -6.48 40.23 43.99
N GLY A 914 -5.69 40.29 42.92
CA GLY A 914 -4.66 39.27 42.65
C GLY A 914 -5.30 37.91 42.36
N ASP A 915 -4.99 36.92 43.19
CA ASP A 915 -5.50 35.54 43.08
C ASP A 915 -6.74 35.28 43.96
N TYR A 916 -7.22 36.30 44.68
CA TYR A 916 -8.37 36.19 45.60
C TYR A 916 -9.64 36.81 45.02
N VAL A 917 -10.77 36.12 45.22
CA VAL A 917 -12.12 36.62 44.92
C VAL A 917 -12.79 36.97 46.26
N ILE A 918 -13.09 38.26 46.46
CA ILE A 918 -13.73 38.76 47.68
C ILE A 918 -15.21 38.98 47.38
N GLU A 919 -16.06 38.10 47.91
CA GLU A 919 -17.50 38.22 47.77
C GLU A 919 -18.09 39.23 48.78
N PRO A 920 -19.05 40.07 48.39
CA PRO A 920 -19.65 41.04 49.30
C PRO A 920 -20.53 40.31 50.32
N HIS A 921 -20.14 40.39 51.61
CA HIS A 921 -20.84 39.75 52.73
C HIS A 921 -22.32 40.15 52.79
N ASN A 922 -23.21 39.16 52.72
CA ASN A 922 -24.60 39.29 53.16
C ASN A 922 -24.84 38.38 54.37
N ARG A 923 -25.12 39.04 55.50
CA ARG A 923 -25.32 38.50 56.84
C ARG A 923 -26.73 37.92 56.96
N ALA A 924 -26.89 36.63 57.31
CA ALA A 924 -28.03 36.13 58.10
C ALA A 924 -28.05 34.59 58.25
N VAL A 925 -27.95 34.16 59.52
CA VAL A 925 -28.81 33.18 60.22
C VAL A 925 -28.74 31.72 59.73
N TYR A 926 -28.21 30.82 60.58
CA TYR A 926 -29.01 29.85 61.35
C TYR A 926 -28.23 29.35 62.57
N ASP A 927 -28.95 29.31 63.69
CA ASP A 927 -28.59 28.90 65.04
C ASP A 927 -28.41 27.37 65.19
N GLU A 928 -27.61 26.99 66.19
CA GLU A 928 -27.76 25.92 67.21
C GLU A 928 -28.18 24.50 66.71
N GLU A 929 -27.56 23.37 67.07
CA GLU A 929 -27.23 22.81 68.39
C GLU A 929 -26.23 21.62 68.22
N ASP A 930 -25.27 21.51 69.15
CA ASP A 930 -24.82 20.32 69.91
C ASP A 930 -24.28 19.04 69.18
N GLU A 931 -23.24 18.32 69.63
CA GLU A 931 -22.34 18.35 70.80
C GLU A 931 -21.20 17.33 70.55
N GLU A 932 -19.99 17.66 71.05
CA GLU A 932 -18.96 16.79 71.69
C GLU A 932 -18.20 15.70 70.89
N GLU A 933 -16.89 15.44 71.02
CA GLU A 933 -15.76 15.83 71.91
C GLU A 933 -14.45 15.31 71.20
N ASP A 934 -13.40 16.11 71.00
CA ASP A 934 -12.18 16.30 71.84
C ASP A 934 -11.07 15.22 71.60
N TYR A 935 -9.79 15.50 71.30
CA TYR A 935 -8.82 16.23 72.11
C TYR A 935 -7.68 16.93 71.35
N SER A 936 -7.35 18.08 71.94
CA SER A 936 -6.37 19.16 71.74
C SER A 936 -4.89 18.87 72.08
N SER A 937 -3.96 19.72 71.58
CA SER A 937 -2.99 20.55 72.38
C SER A 937 -1.97 21.23 71.44
N ASP A 938 -2.06 22.54 71.13
CA ASP A 938 -1.60 23.79 71.82
C ASP A 938 -0.35 24.35 71.10
N ASP A 939 -0.09 25.67 70.92
CA ASP A 939 -0.46 26.83 71.73
C ASP A 939 -0.24 28.18 70.98
N SER A 940 -1.21 29.12 71.12
CA SER A 940 -1.11 30.59 71.39
C SER A 940 -0.38 31.56 70.38
N LEU A 941 -0.79 32.80 70.03
CA LEU A 941 -1.43 33.93 70.75
C LEU A 941 -2.00 35.04 69.81
N SER A 942 -3.14 35.62 70.24
CA SER A 942 -3.49 37.08 70.28
C SER A 942 -4.08 37.84 69.07
N ASN A 943 -5.38 38.14 69.22
CA ASN A 943 -6.27 39.04 68.45
C ASN A 943 -5.99 40.56 68.59
N GLY A 944 -6.47 41.33 67.60
CA GLY A 944 -6.78 42.76 67.70
C GLY A 944 -7.62 43.23 66.49
N ILE A 945 -8.85 43.65 66.74
CA ILE A 945 -9.96 43.83 65.77
C ILE A 945 -10.45 45.30 65.78
N LEU A 946 -11.14 45.72 64.70
CA LEU A 946 -12.09 46.87 64.53
C LEU A 946 -11.50 48.23 64.06
N ASP A 947 -11.80 48.72 62.83
CA ASP A 947 -13.03 49.43 62.32
C ASP A 947 -12.79 50.97 62.33
N LEU A 948 -13.32 51.87 61.48
CA LEU A 948 -14.22 51.89 60.32
C LEU A 948 -14.11 53.33 59.70
N GLU A 949 -14.50 53.49 58.43
CA GLU A 949 -15.15 54.68 57.82
C GLU A 949 -14.43 56.04 57.62
N SER A 950 -14.32 56.48 56.35
CA SER A 950 -15.15 57.56 55.74
C SER A 950 -14.57 58.13 54.43
N SER A 951 -15.33 58.02 53.33
CA SER A 951 -15.85 59.16 52.56
C SER A 951 -16.28 58.74 51.15
N TRP A 952 -17.59 58.79 50.94
CA TRP A 952 -18.28 58.72 49.65
C TRP A 952 -18.05 60.00 48.81
N GLN A 953 -18.02 59.86 47.48
CA GLN A 953 -18.84 60.67 46.56
C GLN A 953 -18.75 60.09 45.14
N GLY A 954 -19.90 59.80 44.53
CA GLY A 954 -20.02 59.17 43.22
C GLY A 954 -20.08 60.14 42.05
N GLN A 955 -19.96 59.60 40.84
CA GLN A 955 -20.77 59.99 39.68
C GLN A 955 -20.58 58.98 38.52
N SER A 956 -21.72 58.52 38.01
CA SER A 956 -21.85 57.79 36.75
C SER A 956 -21.65 58.76 35.58
N HIS A 957 -20.78 58.44 34.61
CA HIS A 957 -20.95 58.89 33.22
C HIS A 957 -20.25 57.95 32.21
N HIS A 958 -21.06 57.55 31.22
CA HIS A 958 -20.70 56.95 29.92
C HIS A 958 -19.43 57.51 29.27
N ILE A 959 -18.62 56.64 28.63
CA ILE A 959 -17.76 57.03 27.50
C ILE A 959 -17.87 55.97 26.37
N ARG A 960 -18.26 56.45 25.18
CA ARG A 960 -18.23 55.77 23.88
C ARG A 960 -16.84 55.86 23.23
N PHE A 961 -16.52 54.84 22.43
CA PHE A 961 -15.36 54.70 21.52
C PHE A 961 -15.11 55.92 20.61
N LEU A 962 -13.83 56.25 20.34
CA LEU A 962 -13.33 56.75 19.03
C LEU A 962 -11.79 56.55 18.88
N ASP A 963 -11.45 56.17 17.63
CA ASP A 963 -10.21 56.17 16.81
C ASP A 963 -8.85 56.69 17.33
N MET A 964 -7.78 56.08 16.81
CA MET A 964 -6.50 56.77 16.60
C MET A 964 -5.84 56.34 15.28
N GLU A 965 -5.75 57.32 14.37
CA GLU A 965 -5.04 57.29 13.09
C GLU A 965 -3.50 57.38 13.23
N SER A 966 -2.88 57.34 12.06
CA SER A 966 -1.48 57.29 11.63
C SER A 966 -0.47 58.34 12.13
N SER A 967 0.79 58.04 11.79
CA SER A 967 1.95 58.91 11.44
C SER A 967 2.75 59.58 12.57
N ASP A 968 4.05 59.24 12.71
CA ASP A 968 5.16 59.98 12.10
C ASP A 968 6.59 59.51 12.49
N PHE A 969 7.47 59.52 11.48
CA PHE A 969 8.90 59.85 11.41
C PHE A 969 9.95 59.42 12.47
N ALA A 970 10.86 58.56 11.99
CA ALA A 970 12.30 58.79 11.76
C ALA A 970 13.27 59.22 12.90
N SER A 971 14.34 58.42 12.97
CA SER A 971 15.77 58.81 12.89
C SER A 971 16.64 58.82 14.16
N SER A 972 17.90 58.42 13.91
CA SER A 972 19.14 58.58 14.69
C SER A 972 19.33 57.67 15.92
N SER A 973 20.51 57.22 16.31
CA SER A 973 21.81 56.87 15.69
C SER A 973 22.71 56.47 16.86
N SER A 974 23.60 55.48 16.67
CA SER A 974 24.93 55.31 17.30
C SER A 974 25.20 53.91 17.89
N SER A 975 26.15 53.22 17.27
CA SER A 975 27.02 52.21 17.88
C SER A 975 28.18 52.93 18.63
N PRO A 976 29.24 52.27 19.17
CA PRO A 976 29.47 50.86 19.54
C PRO A 976 30.13 50.70 20.94
N ALA A 977 30.38 49.46 21.40
CA ALA A 977 31.64 49.00 22.06
C ALA A 977 31.44 47.82 23.05
N SER A 978 32.26 46.77 22.85
CA SER A 978 32.67 45.72 23.82
C SER A 978 33.72 46.30 24.81
N PRO A 979 34.43 45.54 25.71
CA PRO A 979 34.26 44.18 26.26
C PRO A 979 34.59 44.05 27.79
N SER A 980 34.46 42.81 28.31
CA SER A 980 35.38 42.14 29.27
C SER A 980 35.05 42.05 30.78
N ARG A 981 35.38 40.84 31.31
CA ARG A 981 35.87 40.49 32.67
C ARG A 981 34.86 40.53 33.84
N SER A 982 34.84 39.63 34.82
CA SER A 982 35.75 38.54 35.22
C SER A 982 35.22 37.80 36.48
N LEU A 983 35.57 36.51 36.58
CA LEU A 983 36.17 35.79 37.73
C LEU A 983 35.41 35.43 39.03
N HIS A 984 35.76 34.20 39.48
CA HIS A 984 35.87 33.63 40.85
C HIS A 984 34.63 33.01 41.51
N ARG A 985 34.70 31.94 42.34
CA ARG A 985 35.61 30.79 42.60
C ARG A 985 34.99 30.04 43.80
N LEU A 986 35.18 28.71 43.89
CA LEU A 986 35.16 27.84 45.12
C LEU A 986 33.75 27.55 45.72
N LEU A 987 33.38 26.38 46.27
CA LEU A 987 34.09 25.30 46.99
C LEU A 987 33.42 23.91 46.77
N PHE A 988 34.23 22.85 46.83
CA PHE A 988 33.90 21.41 47.07
C PHE A 988 33.37 21.18 48.51
N PRO A 989 32.74 20.02 48.91
CA PRO A 989 33.31 18.67 48.69
C PRO A 989 32.39 17.42 48.62
N ARG A 990 33.01 16.37 48.02
CA ARG A 990 33.06 14.92 48.35
C ARG A 990 31.84 14.17 48.94
N ASN A 991 31.48 13.06 48.29
CA ASN A 991 31.94 11.68 48.59
C ASN A 991 31.51 10.74 47.44
N GLN A 992 32.40 10.11 46.66
CA GLN A 992 33.24 8.92 46.91
C GLN A 992 32.50 7.59 47.19
N ARG A 993 32.47 6.72 46.17
CA ARG A 993 33.06 5.35 46.07
C ARG A 993 32.56 4.77 44.72
N GLY A 994 33.35 4.42 43.71
CA GLY A 994 34.61 3.66 43.68
C GLY A 994 34.26 2.17 43.53
N GLY A 995 34.67 1.40 42.52
CA GLY A 995 35.59 1.57 41.39
C GLY A 995 35.31 0.49 40.30
N ASN A 996 35.82 0.68 39.08
CA ASN A 996 36.94 -0.07 38.44
C ASN A 996 36.65 -1.58 38.20
N ARG A 997 36.99 -2.23 37.08
CA ARG A 997 37.66 -1.92 35.80
C ARG A 997 37.78 -3.27 35.04
N GLY A 998 38.00 -3.21 33.72
CA GLY A 998 38.62 -4.28 32.91
C GLY A 998 37.61 -5.04 32.05
N ALA A 999 37.58 -4.94 30.71
CA ALA A 999 38.62 -5.20 29.71
C ALA A 999 39.10 -6.66 29.70
N VAL A 1000 38.44 -7.49 28.87
CA VAL A 1000 39.03 -8.34 27.81
C VAL A 1000 38.03 -8.32 26.64
#